data_AF-A0A359KJD3-F1
#
_entry.id   AF-A0A359KJD3-F1
#
_cell.length_a   1.000
_cell.length_b   1.000
_cell.length_c   1.000
_cell.angle_alpha   90.00
_cell.angle_beta   90.00
_cell.angle_gamma   90.00
#
_symmetry.space_group_name_H-M   'P 1'
#
loop_
_entity.id
_entity.type
_entity.pdbx_description
1 polymer ?
#
loop_
_entity_poly.entity_id
_entity_poly.type
_entity_poly.pdbx_seq_one_letter_code
_entity_poly.pdbx_strand_id
1 'polypeptide(L)'
;MGNKPTRFILSEAERSHNEVARLLSGALDAAHSVTNTAASGVWMQDIYDDHVIYTLDGPPPKTYSRTYVIAVDDDAVTLGEPTEVKVQTEYVPVREGVAAHSGALLEALDADGWRWRVQVIQAGESRNGNEYPLSVLHAAAPLYEGVPVFPEHDAARRGFLDKLGVMTTATPNPRGVEAVYEVARSRPEVRDDMLQAWDVKQRTGHDMFGFSHTVRKFKSRPRAGRGRVVESIDEVASVDLVMSPAAGGALLAPIAESLLSLTVDPLQEAIVNVTALLAKLRGGDKLGVDELAFLQESLSGDEFAAALSARQTPQTPPPAEVAGITEAEDRIAKMLAEAEHRTKLAECRLTLTTRLFGTNLPEKIKTAIAEDFDGRLFESADLDKRIQRDTEIAAEMATVRPTGLGAATVTEDQRDKHQKALDGMFEGRNIGGVQRFNSVKQAYRAVSGGGRFDPISDAHNREILGDIIAYHGNDPLLMESVTSSTFGQMLGDSVTRRMIQEYSLPDRQTWRTISDVVPVNDFRTQRRARWGGYDLLPVVGEGGTYQSMTTPGDEEATDKLDKYGGLEDITLETIANDDVRQVRNIPRKLGQAAADTLYKAVWVTTIAGNATASYDSTALYSSHNNDGTTALGESGLTLVRSAMRSQLAYGDQAGLPLGEANTPRVIAVPNELEILAYKLTQSPTAIVSGENATTPNFFSNGIQVVVVDAWTNAKDWYAFADPSRMPTLEVGFYQGQEEPQLFVQDAQTVGSVFSADKVTFKVRHIWYVMIVDHRATYFMDVA
;
A
#
# COMPACT_ATOMS: atom_id res chain seq x y z
N MET A 1 4.93 -23.85 50.80
CA MET A 1 4.25 -22.55 50.69
C MET A 1 4.04 -22.28 49.22
N GLY A 2 2.78 -22.17 48.80
CA GLY A 2 2.37 -22.33 47.41
C GLY A 2 2.48 -21.06 46.57
N ASN A 3 2.91 -21.22 45.32
CA ASN A 3 2.71 -20.24 44.27
C ASN A 3 1.23 -20.29 43.83
N LYS A 4 0.48 -19.25 44.18
CA LYS A 4 -0.80 -18.96 43.53
C LYS A 4 -0.52 -18.22 42.21
N PRO A 5 -1.16 -18.58 41.09
CA PRO A 5 -1.18 -17.71 39.92
C PRO A 5 -2.08 -16.49 40.20
N THR A 6 -1.53 -15.30 40.02
CA THR A 6 -2.24 -14.02 40.09
C THR A 6 -3.14 -13.91 38.86
N ARG A 7 -4.46 -13.77 39.08
CA ARG A 7 -5.47 -13.55 38.03
C ARG A 7 -5.62 -12.02 37.86
N PHE A 8 -5.35 -11.49 36.68
CA PHE A 8 -5.68 -10.10 36.35
C PHE A 8 -7.20 -10.02 36.12
N ILE A 9 -7.87 -9.16 36.89
CA ILE A 9 -9.28 -8.81 36.71
C ILE A 9 -9.28 -7.41 36.08
N LEU A 10 -9.76 -7.30 34.85
CA LEU A 10 -10.10 -6.03 34.21
C LEU A 10 -11.50 -5.64 34.68
N SER A 11 -11.69 -4.41 35.17
CA SER A 11 -13.00 -3.88 35.58
C SER A 11 -13.46 -2.76 34.63
N GLU A 12 -14.75 -2.82 34.30
CA GLU A 12 -15.61 -1.92 33.50
C GLU A 12 -15.54 -2.00 31.96
N ALA A 13 -16.09 -3.12 31.45
CA ALA A 13 -17.12 -3.20 30.39
C ALA A 13 -16.84 -2.75 28.94
N GLU A 14 -15.68 -3.03 28.37
CA GLU A 14 -15.57 -3.25 26.92
C GLU A 14 -15.60 -4.76 26.66
N ARG A 15 -16.75 -5.28 26.17
CA ARG A 15 -16.85 -6.67 25.71
C ARG A 15 -15.96 -6.84 24.49
N SER A 16 -15.18 -7.92 24.44
CA SER A 16 -14.41 -8.20 23.24
C SER A 16 -15.34 -8.43 22.04
N HIS A 17 -14.89 -8.10 20.83
CA HIS A 17 -15.65 -8.33 19.59
C HIS A 17 -16.17 -9.77 19.48
N ASN A 18 -15.36 -10.75 19.91
CA ASN A 18 -15.72 -12.16 19.94
C ASN A 18 -16.86 -12.49 20.91
N GLU A 19 -16.95 -11.76 22.03
CA GLU A 19 -17.98 -11.94 23.04
C GLU A 19 -19.33 -11.36 22.58
N VAL A 20 -19.29 -10.19 21.93
CA VAL A 20 -20.45 -9.59 21.24
C VAL A 20 -20.96 -10.52 20.13
N ALA A 21 -20.06 -11.02 19.28
CA ALA A 21 -20.40 -11.96 18.20
C ALA A 21 -21.07 -13.25 18.72
N ARG A 22 -20.58 -13.79 19.84
CA ARG A 22 -21.15 -15.01 20.46
C ARG A 22 -22.55 -14.78 21.01
N LEU A 23 -22.78 -13.65 21.70
CA LEU A 23 -24.09 -13.29 22.25
C LEU A 23 -25.11 -13.03 21.13
N LEU A 24 -24.68 -12.33 20.07
CA LEU A 24 -25.53 -12.04 18.90
C LEU A 24 -25.88 -13.30 18.12
N SER A 25 -24.93 -14.21 17.91
CA SER A 25 -25.20 -15.49 17.25
C SER A 25 -26.28 -16.27 17.99
N GLY A 26 -26.16 -16.39 19.33
CA GLY A 26 -27.17 -17.08 20.14
C GLY A 26 -28.56 -16.43 20.10
N ALA A 27 -28.61 -15.09 20.06
CA ALA A 27 -29.86 -14.35 19.96
C ALA A 27 -30.52 -14.45 18.57
N LEU A 28 -29.71 -14.44 17.51
CA LEU A 28 -30.18 -14.61 16.14
C LEU A 28 -30.71 -16.03 15.92
N ASP A 29 -30.02 -17.05 16.43
CA ASP A 29 -30.50 -18.43 16.42
C ASP A 29 -31.80 -18.59 17.21
N ALA A 30 -31.90 -17.97 18.39
CA ALA A 30 -33.11 -17.99 19.21
C ALA A 30 -34.30 -17.27 18.52
N ALA A 31 -34.06 -16.18 17.82
CA ALA A 31 -35.11 -15.42 17.13
C ALA A 31 -35.66 -16.14 15.89
N HIS A 32 -34.85 -16.95 15.21
CA HIS A 32 -35.23 -17.64 13.97
C HIS A 32 -35.52 -19.13 14.16
N SER A 33 -35.27 -19.70 15.34
CA SER A 33 -35.62 -21.09 15.69
C SER A 33 -37.11 -21.32 16.00
N VAL A 34 -37.90 -20.25 16.14
CA VAL A 34 -39.34 -20.34 16.52
C VAL A 34 -40.27 -20.43 15.30
N THR A 35 -39.78 -20.18 14.07
CA THR A 35 -40.68 -19.92 12.92
C THR A 35 -40.50 -20.80 11.67
N ASN A 36 -39.59 -21.79 11.60
CA ASN A 36 -39.53 -22.60 10.36
C ASN A 36 -39.07 -24.07 10.49
N THR A 37 -39.85 -24.94 9.87
CA THR A 37 -39.72 -26.41 9.79
C THR A 37 -38.90 -26.89 8.58
N ALA A 38 -37.97 -26.09 8.07
CA ALA A 38 -37.03 -26.51 7.03
C ALA A 38 -35.68 -25.81 7.23
N ALA A 39 -34.59 -26.54 7.02
CA ALA A 39 -33.21 -26.19 7.37
C ALA A 39 -32.72 -24.86 6.73
N SER A 40 -32.89 -23.77 7.45
CA SER A 40 -32.39 -22.44 7.12
C SER A 40 -31.44 -21.96 8.23
N GLY A 41 -30.14 -22.02 7.99
CA GLY A 41 -29.12 -21.48 8.89
C GLY A 41 -29.10 -19.96 8.90
N VAL A 42 -28.72 -19.37 10.04
CA VAL A 42 -28.50 -17.93 10.19
C VAL A 42 -26.99 -17.67 10.16
N TRP A 43 -26.51 -16.87 9.20
CA TRP A 43 -25.09 -16.56 9.04
C TRP A 43 -24.84 -15.07 9.21
N MET A 44 -24.15 -14.69 10.29
CA MET A 44 -23.73 -13.31 10.50
C MET A 44 -22.64 -12.92 9.48
N GLN A 45 -22.89 -11.89 8.68
CA GLN A 45 -21.94 -11.36 7.70
C GLN A 45 -21.05 -10.28 8.30
N ASP A 46 -21.61 -9.42 9.15
CA ASP A 46 -20.89 -8.30 9.75
C ASP A 46 -21.58 -7.82 11.03
N ILE A 47 -20.81 -7.21 11.94
CA ILE A 47 -21.30 -6.67 13.22
C ILE A 47 -20.85 -5.21 13.32
N TYR A 48 -21.81 -4.33 13.46
CA TYR A 48 -21.62 -2.92 13.77
C TYR A 48 -22.07 -2.65 15.21
N ASP A 49 -21.64 -1.53 15.78
CA ASP A 49 -21.90 -1.21 17.18
C ASP A 49 -23.39 -1.17 17.55
N ASP A 50 -24.27 -0.87 16.58
CA ASP A 50 -25.71 -0.69 16.76
C ASP A 50 -26.58 -1.71 16.01
N HIS A 51 -26.02 -2.47 15.06
CA HIS A 51 -26.74 -3.44 14.25
C HIS A 51 -25.88 -4.59 13.73
N VAL A 52 -26.53 -5.71 13.41
CA VAL A 52 -25.90 -6.90 12.86
C VAL A 52 -26.45 -7.19 11.47
N ILE A 53 -25.57 -7.49 10.52
CA ILE A 53 -25.93 -7.98 9.19
C ILE A 53 -25.83 -9.50 9.20
N TYR A 54 -26.90 -10.18 8.81
CA TYR A 54 -26.95 -11.64 8.76
C TYR A 54 -27.75 -12.13 7.56
N THR A 55 -27.41 -13.31 7.04
CA THR A 55 -28.10 -13.97 5.94
C THR A 55 -28.91 -15.14 6.46
N LEU A 56 -30.16 -15.22 6.04
CA LEU A 56 -30.99 -16.41 6.24
C LEU A 56 -30.85 -17.29 5.01
N ASP A 57 -30.44 -18.55 5.23
CA ASP A 57 -30.43 -19.55 4.18
C ASP A 57 -31.85 -19.84 3.70
N GLY A 58 -32.07 -19.71 2.41
CA GLY A 58 -33.31 -20.05 1.74
C GLY A 58 -33.10 -20.00 0.23
N PRO A 59 -34.01 -20.55 -0.58
CA PRO A 59 -33.99 -20.31 -2.02
C PRO A 59 -34.96 -19.15 -2.36
N PRO A 60 -34.49 -17.90 -2.58
CA PRO A 60 -33.11 -17.40 -2.58
C PRO A 60 -32.63 -16.91 -1.19
N PRO A 61 -31.30 -16.89 -0.93
CA PRO A 61 -30.76 -16.43 0.34
C PRO A 61 -30.98 -14.92 0.45
N LYS A 62 -31.42 -14.48 1.61
CA LYS A 62 -31.74 -13.07 1.87
C LYS A 62 -30.89 -12.55 3.01
N THR A 63 -30.25 -11.41 2.78
CA THR A 63 -29.46 -10.70 3.78
C THR A 63 -30.34 -9.68 4.49
N TYR A 64 -30.23 -9.62 5.80
CA TYR A 64 -31.00 -8.75 6.68
C TYR A 64 -30.05 -7.97 7.60
N SER A 65 -30.42 -6.74 7.93
CA SER A 65 -29.83 -5.93 8.99
C SER A 65 -30.83 -5.80 10.14
N ARG A 66 -30.37 -5.91 11.38
CA ARG A 66 -31.22 -5.78 12.58
C ARG A 66 -30.44 -5.10 13.69
N THR A 67 -31.04 -4.10 14.33
CA THR A 67 -30.42 -3.46 15.50
C THR A 67 -30.39 -4.41 16.70
N TYR A 68 -29.45 -4.20 17.62
CA TYR A 68 -29.39 -4.99 18.85
C TYR A 68 -29.00 -4.13 20.05
N VAL A 69 -29.41 -4.58 21.24
CA VAL A 69 -28.96 -4.05 22.52
C VAL A 69 -28.58 -5.22 23.42
N ILE A 70 -27.39 -5.20 24.00
CA ILE A 70 -26.94 -6.22 24.95
C ILE A 70 -26.94 -5.61 26.35
N ALA A 71 -27.81 -6.10 27.23
CA ALA A 71 -27.90 -5.63 28.61
C ALA A 71 -26.58 -5.84 29.36
N VAL A 72 -26.21 -4.86 30.19
CA VAL A 72 -24.91 -4.81 30.88
C VAL A 72 -24.84 -5.83 32.03
N ASP A 73 -25.99 -6.20 32.61
CA ASP A 73 -26.05 -6.95 33.88
C ASP A 73 -26.34 -8.45 33.73
N ASP A 74 -26.95 -8.90 32.62
CA ASP A 74 -27.42 -10.28 32.45
C ASP A 74 -27.11 -10.90 31.07
N ASP A 75 -26.26 -10.25 30.26
CA ASP A 75 -25.90 -10.64 28.90
C ASP A 75 -27.11 -10.86 27.96
N ALA A 76 -28.30 -10.38 28.32
CA ALA A 76 -29.50 -10.53 27.50
C ALA A 76 -29.41 -9.65 26.25
N VAL A 77 -29.59 -10.26 25.08
CA VAL A 77 -29.62 -9.56 23.79
C VAL A 77 -31.07 -9.31 23.38
N THR A 78 -31.40 -8.04 23.17
CA THR A 78 -32.68 -7.62 22.57
C THR A 78 -32.44 -7.25 21.11
N LEU A 79 -33.16 -7.88 20.19
CA LEU A 79 -33.07 -7.62 18.75
C LEU A 79 -34.22 -6.72 18.28
N GLY A 80 -33.93 -5.74 17.41
CA GLY A 80 -34.89 -4.80 16.81
C GLY A 80 -35.81 -5.45 15.75
N GLU A 81 -36.27 -4.73 14.73
CA GLU A 81 -37.00 -5.35 13.60
C GLU A 81 -36.04 -5.60 12.41
N PRO A 82 -36.14 -6.73 11.67
CA PRO A 82 -35.23 -7.03 10.56
C PRO A 82 -35.55 -6.26 9.28
N THR A 83 -34.53 -5.76 8.58
CA THR A 83 -34.62 -5.03 7.30
C THR A 83 -33.79 -5.72 6.22
N GLU A 84 -34.36 -6.05 5.05
CA GLU A 84 -33.65 -6.74 3.95
C GLU A 84 -32.62 -5.83 3.25
N VAL A 85 -31.39 -6.31 3.02
CA VAL A 85 -30.24 -5.59 2.43
C VAL A 85 -29.79 -6.27 1.13
N LYS A 86 -29.48 -5.50 0.08
CA LYS A 86 -28.98 -6.01 -1.21
C LYS A 86 -27.48 -5.77 -1.35
N VAL A 87 -26.70 -6.82 -1.62
CA VAL A 87 -25.24 -6.76 -1.83
C VAL A 87 -24.93 -6.41 -3.30
N GLN A 88 -24.10 -5.39 -3.56
CA GLN A 88 -23.51 -5.08 -4.87
C GLN A 88 -21.99 -5.30 -4.82
N THR A 89 -21.40 -5.91 -5.84
CA THR A 89 -19.96 -6.20 -5.91
C THR A 89 -19.39 -5.67 -7.22
N GLU A 90 -18.37 -4.81 -7.16
CA GLU A 90 -17.69 -4.23 -8.33
C GLU A 90 -16.16 -4.40 -8.18
N TYR A 91 -15.44 -4.59 -9.28
CA TYR A 91 -14.01 -4.98 -9.33
C TYR A 91 -13.14 -3.88 -9.96
N VAL A 92 -12.01 -3.54 -9.32
CA VAL A 92 -11.02 -2.55 -9.82
C VAL A 92 -9.58 -3.13 -9.71
N PRO A 93 -8.76 -3.12 -10.78
CA PRO A 93 -7.39 -3.61 -10.76
C PRO A 93 -6.36 -2.53 -10.37
N VAL A 94 -5.29 -2.93 -9.67
CA VAL A 94 -4.17 -2.08 -9.23
C VAL A 94 -2.90 -2.44 -10.03
N ARG A 95 -2.13 -1.44 -10.46
CA ARG A 95 -0.76 -1.60 -10.96
C ARG A 95 0.22 -0.87 -10.04
N GLU A 96 1.19 -1.60 -9.51
CA GLU A 96 2.34 -1.05 -8.81
C GLU A 96 3.59 -1.11 -9.71
N GLY A 97 4.41 -0.07 -9.67
CA GLY A 97 5.65 0.02 -10.45
C GLY A 97 6.79 -0.73 -9.79
N VAL A 98 7.56 -1.49 -10.58
CA VAL A 98 8.81 -2.11 -10.11
C VAL A 98 9.97 -1.72 -11.02
N ALA A 99 11.03 -1.23 -10.38
CA ALA A 99 12.28 -0.81 -11.00
C ALA A 99 13.01 -1.99 -11.67
N ALA A 100 13.62 -1.69 -12.81
CA ALA A 100 14.40 -2.62 -13.61
C ALA A 100 15.64 -3.16 -12.87
N HIS A 101 15.80 -4.48 -12.85
CA HIS A 101 17.10 -5.15 -12.88
C HIS A 101 17.05 -6.32 -13.86
N SER A 102 18.07 -6.37 -14.71
CA SER A 102 18.24 -7.26 -15.85
C SER A 102 18.53 -8.72 -15.46
N GLY A 103 17.87 -9.67 -16.13
CA GLY A 103 18.46 -10.97 -16.46
C GLY A 103 17.70 -12.23 -16.04
N ALA A 104 16.53 -12.48 -16.63
CA ALA A 104 16.11 -13.78 -17.19
C ALA A 104 14.63 -13.71 -17.57
N LEU A 105 14.34 -14.12 -18.80
CA LEU A 105 13.14 -13.83 -19.58
C LEU A 105 12.22 -15.06 -19.51
N LEU A 106 11.21 -15.07 -18.63
CA LEU A 106 9.95 -15.85 -18.69
C LEU A 106 9.17 -15.62 -17.38
N GLU A 107 7.85 -15.39 -17.50
CA GLU A 107 6.85 -15.14 -16.43
C GLU A 107 6.61 -13.65 -16.06
N ALA A 108 5.80 -12.98 -16.87
CA ALA A 108 4.89 -11.96 -16.35
C ALA A 108 3.80 -12.71 -15.58
N LEU A 109 3.98 -12.82 -14.27
CA LEU A 109 3.16 -13.57 -13.30
C LEU A 109 1.74 -12.97 -13.17
N ASP A 110 0.74 -13.79 -12.83
CA ASP A 110 -0.37 -13.30 -11.97
C ASP A 110 0.30 -12.92 -10.65
N ALA A 111 0.63 -11.63 -10.52
CA ALA A 111 1.39 -11.07 -9.41
C ALA A 111 0.72 -11.35 -8.05
N ASP A 112 -0.54 -11.79 -8.09
CA ASP A 112 -1.35 -11.99 -6.92
C ASP A 112 -1.32 -13.43 -6.38
N GLY A 113 -0.69 -14.44 -7.02
CA GLY A 113 -0.46 -15.76 -6.36
C GLY A 113 -1.71 -16.59 -6.00
N TRP A 114 -2.85 -16.37 -6.66
CA TRP A 114 -4.11 -17.09 -6.34
C TRP A 114 -4.36 -18.34 -7.18
N ARG A 115 -3.66 -18.50 -8.31
CA ARG A 115 -3.83 -19.61 -9.25
C ARG A 115 -2.50 -20.28 -9.57
N TRP A 116 -2.46 -21.60 -9.46
CA TRP A 116 -1.23 -22.38 -9.54
C TRP A 116 -1.40 -23.62 -10.41
N ARG A 117 -0.49 -23.85 -11.35
CA ARG A 117 -0.35 -25.17 -11.99
C ARG A 117 0.21 -26.14 -10.96
N VAL A 118 -0.43 -27.29 -10.85
CA VAL A 118 -0.05 -28.35 -9.92
C VAL A 118 -0.11 -29.70 -10.61
N GLN A 119 0.85 -30.56 -10.30
CA GLN A 119 0.75 -31.98 -10.59
C GLN A 119 -0.16 -32.60 -9.53
N VAL A 120 -1.29 -33.16 -9.94
CA VAL A 120 -2.23 -33.80 -9.00
C VAL A 120 -1.74 -35.19 -8.63
N ILE A 121 -1.30 -35.96 -9.63
CA ILE A 121 -0.80 -37.33 -9.47
C ILE A 121 0.08 -37.73 -10.66
N GLN A 122 1.11 -38.53 -10.41
CA GLN A 122 1.98 -39.13 -11.42
C GLN A 122 1.70 -40.62 -11.60
N ALA A 123 1.90 -41.12 -12.81
CA ALA A 123 1.84 -42.53 -13.15
C ALA A 123 3.01 -43.29 -12.52
N GLY A 124 2.76 -44.56 -12.20
CA GLY A 124 3.73 -45.44 -11.56
C GLY A 124 3.31 -45.90 -10.16
N GLU A 125 4.28 -46.43 -9.42
CA GLU A 125 4.07 -46.95 -8.08
C GLU A 125 4.09 -45.84 -7.03
N SER A 126 2.99 -45.71 -6.31
CA SER A 126 2.86 -44.83 -5.16
C SER A 126 3.47 -45.44 -3.90
N ARG A 127 3.80 -44.60 -2.92
CA ARG A 127 4.42 -44.99 -1.64
C ARG A 127 3.59 -45.98 -0.81
N ASN A 128 2.28 -46.05 -1.05
CA ASN A 128 1.39 -47.01 -0.38
C ASN A 128 1.32 -48.38 -1.10
N GLY A 129 2.04 -48.54 -2.22
CA GLY A 129 2.15 -49.77 -3.02
C GLY A 129 1.17 -49.85 -4.19
N ASN A 130 0.28 -48.87 -4.38
CA ASN A 130 -0.64 -48.86 -5.51
C ASN A 130 0.08 -48.41 -6.79
N GLU A 131 -0.18 -49.12 -7.89
CA GLU A 131 0.31 -48.79 -9.23
C GLU A 131 -0.78 -48.07 -10.01
N TYR A 132 -0.45 -46.88 -10.53
CA TYR A 132 -1.33 -46.04 -11.33
C TYR A 132 -0.85 -46.01 -12.79
N PRO A 133 -1.49 -46.76 -13.71
CA PRO A 133 -1.16 -46.70 -15.13
C PRO A 133 -1.45 -45.31 -15.71
N LEU A 134 -0.60 -44.85 -16.63
CA LEU A 134 -0.74 -43.52 -17.25
C LEU A 134 -2.07 -43.37 -17.99
N SER A 135 -2.49 -44.40 -18.73
CA SER A 135 -3.78 -44.41 -19.45
C SER A 135 -4.99 -44.28 -18.52
N VAL A 136 -4.93 -44.85 -17.32
CA VAL A 136 -5.99 -44.71 -16.30
C VAL A 136 -6.03 -43.29 -15.75
N LEU A 137 -4.86 -42.67 -15.52
CA LEU A 137 -4.78 -41.29 -15.06
C LEU A 137 -5.27 -40.31 -16.13
N HIS A 138 -4.93 -40.54 -17.41
CA HIS A 138 -5.40 -39.72 -18.52
C HIS A 138 -6.92 -39.78 -18.68
N ALA A 139 -7.50 -40.98 -18.61
CA ALA A 139 -8.96 -41.16 -18.65
C ALA A 139 -9.65 -40.48 -17.46
N ALA A 140 -8.99 -40.42 -16.30
CA ALA A 140 -9.52 -39.80 -15.09
C ALA A 140 -9.31 -38.29 -15.02
N ALA A 141 -8.52 -37.67 -15.90
CA ALA A 141 -8.18 -36.24 -15.82
C ALA A 141 -9.42 -35.32 -15.72
N PRO A 142 -10.51 -35.51 -16.49
CA PRO A 142 -11.71 -34.68 -16.36
C PRO A 142 -12.42 -34.79 -15.00
N LEU A 143 -12.20 -35.88 -14.25
CA LEU A 143 -12.83 -36.08 -12.94
C LEU A 143 -12.23 -35.18 -11.83
N TYR A 144 -11.11 -34.50 -12.12
CA TYR A 144 -10.49 -33.56 -11.20
C TYR A 144 -11.01 -32.12 -11.35
N GLU A 145 -11.82 -31.84 -12.37
CA GLU A 145 -12.44 -30.53 -12.55
C GLU A 145 -13.47 -30.25 -11.44
N GLY A 146 -13.34 -29.11 -10.76
CA GLY A 146 -14.22 -28.71 -9.66
C GLY A 146 -14.00 -29.45 -8.34
N VAL A 147 -12.95 -30.28 -8.24
CA VAL A 147 -12.67 -31.07 -7.03
C VAL A 147 -12.13 -30.16 -5.91
N PRO A 148 -12.67 -30.22 -4.68
CA PRO A 148 -12.23 -29.38 -3.57
C PRO A 148 -10.85 -29.80 -3.03
N VAL A 149 -10.13 -28.82 -2.49
CA VAL A 149 -8.85 -29.00 -1.82
C VAL A 149 -8.97 -28.76 -0.32
N PHE A 150 -8.39 -29.65 0.49
CA PHE A 150 -8.43 -29.62 1.96
C PHE A 150 -7.01 -29.76 2.55
N PRO A 151 -6.79 -29.38 3.83
CA PRO A 151 -5.48 -29.48 4.47
C PRO A 151 -5.08 -30.90 4.90
N GLU A 152 -6.00 -31.87 4.93
CA GLU A 152 -5.68 -33.27 5.28
C GLU A 152 -6.68 -34.29 4.73
N HIS A 153 -6.29 -35.56 4.73
CA HIS A 153 -7.06 -36.71 4.21
C HIS A 153 -8.22 -37.20 5.12
N ASP A 154 -8.32 -36.75 6.37
CA ASP A 154 -9.33 -37.26 7.32
C ASP A 154 -10.70 -36.59 7.12
N ALA A 155 -11.57 -37.25 6.36
CA ALA A 155 -12.92 -36.75 6.05
C ALA A 155 -13.80 -36.52 7.30
N ALA A 156 -13.50 -37.15 8.45
CA ALA A 156 -14.26 -36.96 9.68
C ALA A 156 -13.93 -35.64 10.39
N ARG A 157 -12.81 -35.00 10.01
CA ARG A 157 -12.34 -33.73 10.58
C ARG A 157 -12.63 -32.51 9.70
N ARG A 158 -13.26 -32.71 8.54
CA ARG A 158 -13.52 -31.64 7.55
C ARG A 158 -14.85 -30.95 7.79
N GLY A 159 -14.84 -29.65 7.99
CA GLY A 159 -15.98 -28.74 7.92
C GLY A 159 -16.00 -27.91 6.62
N PHE A 160 -17.09 -27.16 6.40
CA PHE A 160 -17.19 -26.20 5.29
C PHE A 160 -16.04 -25.19 5.31
N LEU A 161 -15.65 -24.77 6.51
CA LEU A 161 -14.56 -23.83 6.71
C LEU A 161 -13.21 -24.40 6.29
N ASP A 162 -13.00 -25.72 6.17
CA ASP A 162 -11.69 -26.33 5.88
C ASP A 162 -11.33 -26.40 4.39
N LYS A 163 -12.23 -25.96 3.50
CA LYS A 163 -11.95 -25.90 2.07
C LYS A 163 -10.91 -24.82 1.79
N LEU A 164 -9.76 -25.23 1.25
CA LEU A 164 -8.65 -24.34 0.89
C LEU A 164 -8.82 -23.75 -0.52
N GLY A 165 -9.51 -24.46 -1.40
CA GLY A 165 -9.72 -24.04 -2.78
C GLY A 165 -10.34 -25.13 -3.64
N VAL A 166 -10.12 -25.04 -4.95
CA VAL A 166 -10.69 -25.95 -5.94
C VAL A 166 -9.72 -26.19 -7.09
N MET A 167 -9.77 -27.39 -7.67
CA MET A 167 -9.07 -27.73 -8.90
C MET A 167 -9.90 -27.32 -10.12
N THR A 168 -9.24 -26.70 -11.10
CA THR A 168 -9.81 -26.26 -12.37
C THR A 168 -8.87 -26.59 -13.52
N THR A 169 -9.34 -26.55 -14.76
CA THR A 169 -8.52 -26.83 -15.97
C THR A 169 -7.70 -28.12 -15.86
N ALA A 170 -8.33 -29.19 -15.39
CA ALA A 170 -7.66 -30.48 -15.22
C ALA A 170 -7.38 -31.15 -16.57
N THR A 171 -6.12 -31.46 -16.85
CA THR A 171 -5.68 -32.01 -18.14
C THR A 171 -4.66 -33.15 -17.96
N PRO A 172 -4.64 -34.12 -18.88
CA PRO A 172 -3.58 -35.12 -18.90
C PRO A 172 -2.24 -34.49 -19.28
N ASN A 173 -1.16 -34.94 -18.66
CA ASN A 173 0.21 -34.58 -19.05
C ASN A 173 1.08 -35.86 -19.17
N PRO A 174 2.32 -35.77 -19.68
CA PRO A 174 3.17 -36.95 -19.89
C PRO A 174 3.46 -37.76 -18.61
N ARG A 175 3.26 -37.14 -17.43
CA ARG A 175 3.53 -37.78 -16.14
C ARG A 175 2.27 -38.28 -15.45
N GLY A 176 1.07 -37.86 -15.83
CA GLY A 176 -0.18 -38.19 -15.14
C GLY A 176 -1.26 -37.13 -15.37
N VAL A 177 -1.76 -36.53 -14.27
CA VAL A 177 -2.77 -35.45 -14.31
C VAL A 177 -2.20 -34.16 -13.75
N GLU A 178 -2.37 -33.09 -14.51
CA GLU A 178 -2.12 -31.72 -14.10
C GLU A 178 -3.43 -30.96 -13.92
N ALA A 179 -3.48 -30.00 -13.01
CA ALA A 179 -4.62 -29.11 -12.86
C ALA A 179 -4.15 -27.72 -12.42
N VAL A 180 -5.09 -26.77 -12.48
CA VAL A 180 -4.95 -25.45 -11.88
C VAL A 180 -5.60 -25.47 -10.51
N TYR A 181 -4.80 -25.29 -9.47
CA TYR A 181 -5.31 -25.04 -8.14
C TYR A 181 -5.65 -23.57 -7.98
N GLU A 182 -6.93 -23.28 -7.78
CA GLU A 182 -7.42 -21.95 -7.43
C GLU A 182 -7.64 -21.88 -5.92
N VAL A 183 -6.84 -21.04 -5.26
CA VAL A 183 -6.93 -20.80 -3.82
C VAL A 183 -8.20 -20.01 -3.53
N ALA A 184 -8.97 -20.44 -2.52
CA ALA A 184 -10.16 -19.72 -2.11
C ALA A 184 -9.78 -18.31 -1.64
N ARG A 185 -10.45 -17.27 -2.15
CA ARG A 185 -10.18 -15.86 -1.80
C ARG A 185 -10.35 -15.56 -0.30
N SER A 186 -11.13 -16.37 0.41
CA SER A 186 -11.27 -16.33 1.86
C SER A 186 -10.07 -16.92 2.63
N ARG A 187 -9.04 -17.41 1.93
CA ARG A 187 -7.86 -18.09 2.48
C ARG A 187 -6.55 -17.41 2.04
N PRO A 188 -6.34 -16.11 2.35
CA PRO A 188 -5.10 -15.42 1.99
C PRO A 188 -3.86 -16.10 2.57
N GLU A 189 -3.97 -16.76 3.72
CA GLU A 189 -2.87 -17.51 4.34
C GLU A 189 -2.36 -18.65 3.46
N VAL A 190 -3.26 -19.36 2.76
CA VAL A 190 -2.89 -20.45 1.85
C VAL A 190 -2.19 -19.90 0.61
N ARG A 191 -2.62 -18.74 0.12
CA ARG A 191 -2.00 -18.07 -1.02
C ARG A 191 -0.57 -17.61 -0.68
N ASP A 192 -0.36 -17.08 0.51
CA ASP A 192 0.98 -16.69 0.99
C ASP A 192 1.87 -17.93 1.19
N ASP A 193 1.35 -19.04 1.73
CA ASP A 193 2.06 -20.31 1.83
C ASP A 193 2.47 -20.87 0.45
N MET A 194 1.62 -20.72 -0.57
CA MET A 194 1.92 -21.14 -1.94
C MET A 194 3.04 -20.29 -2.58
N LEU A 195 3.01 -18.97 -2.37
CA LEU A 195 4.08 -18.07 -2.80
C LEU A 195 5.41 -18.41 -2.12
N GLN A 196 5.38 -18.68 -0.82
CA GLN A 196 6.57 -19.07 -0.06
C GLN A 196 7.11 -20.43 -0.54
N ALA A 197 6.24 -21.42 -0.76
CA ALA A 197 6.63 -22.72 -1.28
C ALA A 197 7.28 -22.62 -2.67
N TRP A 198 6.78 -21.73 -3.52
CA TRP A 198 7.35 -21.47 -4.83
C TRP A 198 8.76 -20.85 -4.75
N ASP A 199 8.94 -19.82 -3.93
CA ASP A 199 10.24 -19.19 -3.71
C ASP A 199 11.27 -20.20 -3.17
N VAL A 200 10.88 -21.01 -2.18
CA VAL A 200 11.74 -22.07 -1.64
C VAL A 200 12.07 -23.10 -2.72
N LYS A 201 11.11 -23.51 -3.54
CA LYS A 201 11.34 -24.45 -4.63
C LYS A 201 12.30 -23.90 -5.67
N GLN A 202 12.19 -22.63 -6.05
CA GLN A 202 13.10 -21.99 -7.01
C GLN A 202 14.53 -21.90 -6.46
N ARG A 203 14.68 -21.59 -5.17
CA ARG A 203 15.99 -21.49 -4.52
C ARG A 203 16.66 -22.84 -4.24
N THR A 204 15.88 -23.87 -3.94
CA THR A 204 16.41 -25.13 -3.37
C THR A 204 16.14 -26.36 -4.22
N GLY A 205 15.22 -26.30 -5.18
CA GLY A 205 14.71 -27.44 -5.94
C GLY A 205 13.78 -28.36 -5.15
N HIS A 206 13.47 -28.06 -3.89
CA HIS A 206 12.65 -28.89 -3.02
C HIS A 206 11.25 -28.30 -2.78
N ASP A 207 10.23 -29.15 -2.84
CA ASP A 207 8.85 -28.82 -2.51
C ASP A 207 8.64 -28.80 -0.98
N MET A 208 8.02 -27.74 -0.45
CA MET A 208 7.63 -27.67 0.97
C MET A 208 6.45 -28.59 1.31
N PHE A 209 5.52 -28.73 0.36
CA PHE A 209 4.35 -29.59 0.42
C PHE A 209 3.95 -29.99 -1.02
N GLY A 210 3.00 -30.91 -1.14
CA GLY A 210 2.47 -31.36 -2.43
C GLY A 210 0.99 -31.72 -2.35
N PHE A 211 0.51 -32.36 -3.41
CA PHE A 211 -0.91 -32.68 -3.59
C PHE A 211 -1.13 -34.19 -3.59
N SER A 212 -2.20 -34.63 -2.95
CA SER A 212 -2.54 -36.05 -2.89
C SER A 212 -4.04 -36.23 -3.07
N HIS A 213 -4.43 -37.06 -4.01
CA HIS A 213 -5.85 -37.29 -4.29
C HIS A 213 -6.50 -38.26 -3.30
N THR A 214 -7.80 -38.10 -3.10
CA THR A 214 -8.65 -39.09 -2.42
C THR A 214 -9.72 -39.54 -3.40
N VAL A 215 -9.76 -40.83 -3.74
CA VAL A 215 -10.75 -41.40 -4.67
C VAL A 215 -11.86 -42.11 -3.90
N ARG A 216 -13.11 -41.87 -4.28
CA ARG A 216 -14.30 -42.50 -3.66
C ARG A 216 -14.65 -43.84 -4.30
N LYS A 217 -14.55 -43.92 -5.63
CA LYS A 217 -14.89 -45.11 -6.41
C LYS A 217 -13.81 -45.37 -7.44
N PHE A 218 -13.24 -46.57 -7.40
CA PHE A 218 -12.23 -47.02 -8.34
C PHE A 218 -12.24 -48.55 -8.44
N LYS A 219 -11.89 -49.08 -9.60
CA LYS A 219 -11.64 -50.51 -9.81
C LYS A 219 -10.16 -50.79 -9.70
N SER A 220 -9.82 -51.92 -9.10
CA SER A 220 -8.43 -52.34 -8.95
C SER A 220 -8.32 -53.85 -8.84
N ARG A 221 -7.17 -54.37 -9.25
CA ARG A 221 -6.81 -55.77 -9.06
C ARG A 221 -5.60 -55.91 -8.11
N PRO A 222 -5.45 -57.05 -7.42
CA PRO A 222 -4.27 -57.31 -6.60
C PRO A 222 -2.99 -57.27 -7.43
N ARG A 223 -1.93 -56.66 -6.88
CA ARG A 223 -0.58 -56.65 -7.46
C ARG A 223 0.27 -57.74 -6.81
N ALA A 224 1.25 -58.27 -7.53
CA ALA A 224 2.25 -59.16 -6.95
C ALA A 224 3.15 -58.35 -5.99
N GLY A 225 2.85 -58.36 -4.68
CA GLY A 225 3.54 -57.57 -3.66
C GLY A 225 2.55 -56.81 -2.76
N ARG A 226 2.97 -55.65 -2.25
CA ARG A 226 2.10 -54.75 -1.45
C ARG A 226 1.35 -53.81 -2.39
N GLY A 227 0.03 -53.70 -2.22
CA GLY A 227 -0.83 -52.73 -2.92
C GLY A 227 -1.64 -53.33 -4.08
N ARG A 228 -2.16 -52.47 -4.96
CA ARG A 228 -3.09 -52.83 -6.04
C ARG A 228 -2.72 -52.13 -7.34
N VAL A 229 -3.09 -52.72 -8.48
CA VAL A 229 -3.05 -52.03 -9.77
C VAL A 229 -4.41 -51.37 -9.99
N VAL A 230 -4.44 -50.06 -10.15
CA VAL A 230 -5.66 -49.29 -10.41
C VAL A 230 -6.06 -49.47 -11.87
N GLU A 231 -7.30 -49.89 -12.11
CA GLU A 231 -7.83 -50.19 -13.46
C GLU A 231 -8.79 -49.10 -13.96
N SER A 232 -9.53 -48.44 -13.06
CA SER A 232 -10.32 -47.25 -13.38
C SER A 232 -10.49 -46.38 -12.14
N ILE A 233 -10.57 -45.06 -12.33
CA ILE A 233 -11.02 -44.11 -11.31
C ILE A 233 -12.38 -43.60 -11.79
N ASP A 234 -13.41 -43.82 -10.99
CA ASP A 234 -14.79 -43.51 -11.38
C ASP A 234 -15.31 -42.27 -10.64
N GLU A 235 -14.76 -41.93 -9.46
CA GLU A 235 -15.12 -40.73 -8.69
C GLU A 235 -13.96 -40.24 -7.81
N VAL A 236 -13.59 -38.96 -7.95
CA VAL A 236 -12.60 -38.27 -7.10
C VAL A 236 -13.32 -37.46 -6.03
N ALA A 237 -12.88 -37.59 -4.78
CA ALA A 237 -13.49 -36.95 -3.62
C ALA A 237 -12.89 -35.57 -3.32
N SER A 238 -11.55 -35.51 -3.31
CA SER A 238 -10.78 -34.31 -3.02
C SER A 238 -9.35 -34.46 -3.53
N VAL A 239 -8.64 -33.33 -3.64
CA VAL A 239 -7.18 -33.30 -3.79
C VAL A 239 -6.64 -32.52 -2.61
N ASP A 240 -5.98 -33.19 -1.68
CA ASP A 240 -5.61 -32.61 -0.39
C ASP A 240 -4.16 -32.12 -0.42
N LEU A 241 -3.90 -31.00 0.26
CA LEU A 241 -2.57 -30.44 0.45
C LEU A 241 -1.86 -31.25 1.54
N VAL A 242 -0.69 -31.81 1.25
CA VAL A 242 0.01 -32.72 2.16
C VAL A 242 1.51 -32.47 2.20
N MET A 243 2.13 -32.70 3.35
CA MET A 243 3.59 -32.58 3.51
C MET A 243 4.38 -33.63 2.70
N SER A 244 3.77 -34.78 2.36
CA SER A 244 4.45 -35.88 1.70
C SER A 244 3.49 -36.66 0.79
N PRO A 245 3.32 -36.24 -0.46
CA PRO A 245 2.40 -36.85 -1.41
C PRO A 245 2.83 -38.29 -1.75
N ALA A 246 1.89 -39.22 -1.78
CA ALA A 246 2.19 -40.63 -1.98
C ALA A 246 2.46 -41.00 -3.46
N ALA A 247 1.92 -40.22 -4.41
CA ALA A 247 1.92 -40.53 -5.83
C ALA A 247 2.41 -39.33 -6.69
N GLY A 248 3.43 -38.60 -6.21
CA GLY A 248 4.15 -37.61 -7.02
C GLY A 248 3.42 -36.30 -7.33
N GLY A 249 2.34 -35.96 -6.62
CA GLY A 249 1.69 -34.65 -6.77
C GLY A 249 2.57 -33.53 -6.21
N ALA A 250 2.66 -32.39 -6.90
CA ALA A 250 3.65 -31.35 -6.64
C ALA A 250 3.20 -29.98 -7.13
N LEU A 251 3.79 -28.91 -6.59
CA LEU A 251 3.61 -27.55 -7.08
C LEU A 251 4.41 -27.34 -8.38
N LEU A 252 3.84 -26.77 -9.45
CA LEU A 252 4.55 -26.62 -10.73
C LEU A 252 4.93 -25.17 -11.06
N ALA A 253 3.97 -24.24 -11.13
CA ALA A 253 4.22 -22.84 -11.47
C ALA A 253 2.98 -21.97 -11.19
N PRO A 254 3.13 -20.66 -10.95
CA PRO A 254 2.01 -19.70 -10.97
C PRO A 254 1.47 -19.50 -12.41
N ILE A 255 0.20 -19.12 -12.55
CA ILE A 255 -0.46 -18.95 -13.86
C ILE A 255 -0.60 -17.49 -14.20
N ALA A 256 -0.24 -17.07 -15.43
CA ALA A 256 -0.57 -15.76 -15.96
C ALA A 256 -1.56 -15.85 -17.13
N GLU A 257 -2.45 -14.87 -17.23
CA GLU A 257 -3.65 -14.88 -18.09
C GLU A 257 -3.36 -14.81 -19.61
N SER A 258 -2.11 -14.85 -20.08
CA SER A 258 -1.77 -14.83 -21.52
C SER A 258 -1.10 -16.10 -22.08
N LEU A 259 -0.97 -17.18 -21.29
CA LEU A 259 -0.24 -18.39 -21.72
C LEU A 259 -1.12 -19.59 -22.13
N LEU A 260 -2.41 -19.37 -22.42
CA LEU A 260 -3.35 -20.43 -22.83
C LEU A 260 -3.13 -21.01 -24.25
N SER A 261 -2.00 -20.78 -24.92
CA SER A 261 -1.80 -21.34 -26.28
C SER A 261 -0.38 -21.78 -26.68
N LEU A 262 0.57 -21.86 -25.75
CA LEU A 262 1.91 -22.40 -26.06
C LEU A 262 2.16 -23.69 -25.31
N THR A 263 1.38 -24.71 -25.63
CA THR A 263 1.86 -26.08 -25.50
C THR A 263 2.56 -26.45 -26.79
N VAL A 264 3.81 -26.91 -26.70
CA VAL A 264 4.42 -27.75 -27.74
C VAL A 264 3.38 -28.81 -28.06
N ASP A 265 2.89 -28.85 -29.32
CA ASP A 265 1.81 -29.73 -29.73
C ASP A 265 2.21 -31.16 -29.32
N PRO A 266 1.54 -31.80 -28.34
CA PRO A 266 1.90 -33.15 -27.88
C PRO A 266 1.82 -34.16 -29.04
N LEU A 267 1.12 -33.80 -30.11
CA LEU A 267 1.09 -34.48 -31.39
C LEU A 267 2.48 -34.52 -32.06
N GLN A 268 3.28 -33.46 -31.98
CA GLN A 268 4.59 -33.36 -32.63
C GLN A 268 5.64 -34.24 -31.93
N GLU A 269 5.63 -34.30 -30.60
CA GLU A 269 6.50 -35.19 -29.82
C GLU A 269 6.08 -36.67 -29.96
N ALA A 270 4.76 -36.94 -29.97
CA ALA A 270 4.23 -38.27 -30.24
C ALA A 270 4.59 -38.76 -31.65
N ILE A 271 4.48 -37.91 -32.67
CA ILE A 271 4.83 -38.20 -34.06
C ILE A 271 6.32 -38.58 -34.17
N VAL A 272 7.22 -37.77 -33.60
CA VAL A 272 8.67 -38.03 -33.63
C VAL A 272 9.00 -39.36 -32.96
N ASN A 273 8.37 -39.66 -31.83
CA ASN A 273 8.55 -40.93 -31.12
C ASN A 273 8.02 -42.12 -31.92
N VAL A 274 6.85 -42.04 -32.54
CA VAL A 274 6.33 -43.10 -33.42
C VAL A 274 7.28 -43.34 -34.60
N THR A 275 7.76 -42.29 -35.28
CA THR A 275 8.73 -42.44 -36.38
C THR A 275 10.06 -43.04 -35.93
N ALA A 276 10.59 -42.66 -34.76
CA ALA A 276 11.84 -43.21 -34.24
C ALA A 276 11.70 -44.69 -33.83
N LEU A 277 10.55 -45.09 -33.28
CA LEU A 277 10.28 -46.47 -32.89
C LEU A 277 10.01 -47.37 -34.11
N LEU A 278 9.33 -46.85 -35.15
CA LEU A 278 9.19 -47.54 -36.44
C LEU A 278 10.54 -47.69 -37.16
N ALA A 279 11.43 -46.70 -37.05
CA ALA A 279 12.79 -46.79 -37.58
C ALA A 279 13.64 -47.84 -36.84
N LYS A 280 13.55 -47.92 -35.49
CA LYS A 280 14.17 -48.98 -34.68
C LYS A 280 13.65 -50.38 -35.08
N LEU A 281 12.33 -50.51 -35.31
CA LEU A 281 11.72 -51.76 -35.78
C LEU A 281 12.26 -52.20 -37.14
N ARG A 282 12.38 -51.28 -38.11
CA ARG A 282 12.98 -51.54 -39.43
C ARG A 282 14.48 -51.85 -39.35
N GLY A 283 15.19 -51.25 -38.39
CA GLY A 283 16.61 -51.49 -38.10
C GLY A 283 16.91 -52.84 -37.41
N GLY A 284 15.86 -53.58 -36.99
CA GLY A 284 15.99 -54.88 -36.33
C GLY A 284 16.21 -54.81 -34.82
N ASP A 285 16.09 -53.64 -34.20
CA ASP A 285 16.30 -53.45 -32.76
C ASP A 285 15.11 -53.98 -31.94
N LYS A 286 15.39 -54.44 -30.71
CA LYS A 286 14.36 -54.91 -29.78
C LYS A 286 13.73 -53.72 -29.06
N LEU A 287 12.44 -53.49 -29.31
CA LEU A 287 11.61 -52.58 -28.51
C LEU A 287 11.25 -53.20 -27.16
N GLY A 288 11.23 -52.37 -26.12
CA GLY A 288 10.70 -52.70 -24.80
C GLY A 288 9.17 -52.86 -24.80
N VAL A 289 8.63 -53.41 -23.71
CA VAL A 289 7.19 -53.65 -23.56
C VAL A 289 6.39 -52.34 -23.61
N ASP A 290 6.94 -51.28 -23.02
CA ASP A 290 6.31 -49.95 -22.99
C ASP A 290 6.36 -49.26 -24.36
N GLU A 291 7.45 -49.45 -25.11
CA GLU A 291 7.60 -48.94 -26.49
C GLU A 291 6.62 -49.62 -27.46
N LEU A 292 6.35 -50.92 -27.26
CA LEU A 292 5.37 -51.68 -28.03
C LEU A 292 3.93 -51.26 -27.70
N ALA A 293 3.63 -51.02 -26.43
CA ALA A 293 2.32 -50.54 -26.00
C ALA A 293 2.03 -49.14 -26.57
N PHE A 294 3.01 -48.24 -26.56
CA PHE A 294 2.89 -46.91 -27.14
C PHE A 294 2.60 -46.94 -28.66
N LEU A 295 3.29 -47.81 -29.41
CA LEU A 295 3.01 -48.00 -30.84
C LEU A 295 1.62 -48.58 -31.12
N GLN A 296 1.17 -49.52 -30.27
CA GLN A 296 -0.16 -50.14 -30.41
C GLN A 296 -1.29 -49.14 -30.19
N GLU A 297 -1.06 -48.15 -29.31
CA GLU A 297 -2.03 -47.11 -29.00
C GLU A 297 -2.02 -45.96 -30.03
N SER A 298 -0.90 -45.79 -30.73
CA SER A 298 -0.68 -44.68 -31.68
C SER A 298 -0.97 -45.04 -33.15
N LEU A 299 -1.08 -46.32 -33.50
CA LEU A 299 -1.31 -46.83 -34.86
C LEU A 299 -2.65 -47.58 -34.92
N SER A 300 -3.28 -47.65 -36.10
CA SER A 300 -4.44 -48.51 -36.29
C SER A 300 -4.07 -50.00 -36.17
N GLY A 301 -5.06 -50.85 -35.86
CA GLY A 301 -4.82 -52.28 -35.66
C GLY A 301 -4.12 -52.98 -36.84
N ASP A 302 -4.41 -52.55 -38.07
CA ASP A 302 -3.81 -53.09 -39.30
C ASP A 302 -2.38 -52.55 -39.51
N GLU A 303 -2.11 -51.27 -39.21
CA GLU A 303 -0.77 -50.64 -39.29
C GLU A 303 0.19 -51.21 -38.25
N PHE A 304 -0.29 -51.42 -37.01
CA PHE A 304 0.48 -52.04 -35.94
C PHE A 304 0.80 -53.51 -36.26
N ALA A 305 -0.16 -54.25 -36.82
CA ALA A 305 0.04 -55.63 -37.27
C ALA A 305 1.06 -55.73 -38.42
N ALA A 306 1.05 -54.77 -39.37
CA ALA A 306 2.03 -54.69 -40.45
C ALA A 306 3.45 -54.39 -39.92
N ALA A 307 3.58 -53.44 -38.98
CA ALA A 307 4.85 -53.09 -38.35
C ALA A 307 5.46 -54.26 -37.55
N LEU A 308 4.63 -55.09 -36.90
CA LEU A 308 5.09 -56.30 -36.20
C LEU A 308 5.45 -57.45 -37.15
N SER A 309 4.75 -57.57 -38.28
CA SER A 309 4.96 -58.62 -39.29
C SER A 309 6.27 -58.42 -40.07
N ALA A 310 6.68 -57.17 -40.29
CA ALA A 310 7.98 -56.81 -40.85
C ALA A 310 9.18 -57.33 -40.01
N ARG A 311 8.96 -57.66 -38.73
CA ARG A 311 9.94 -58.25 -37.81
C ARG A 311 10.24 -59.73 -38.10
N GLN A 312 9.41 -60.42 -38.88
CA GLN A 312 9.46 -61.89 -39.02
C GLN A 312 10.05 -62.41 -40.34
N THR A 313 10.36 -61.57 -41.33
CA THR A 313 10.90 -62.04 -42.62
C THR A 313 12.10 -61.21 -43.11
N PRO A 314 13.28 -61.84 -43.35
CA PRO A 314 14.41 -61.20 -44.04
C PRO A 314 14.32 -61.27 -45.59
N GLN A 315 13.11 -61.26 -46.17
CA GLN A 315 12.95 -61.24 -47.64
C GLN A 315 11.91 -60.20 -48.07
N THR A 316 12.18 -59.58 -49.23
CA THR A 316 11.40 -58.52 -49.87
C THR A 316 9.89 -58.73 -49.71
N PRO A 317 9.18 -57.84 -48.98
CA PRO A 317 7.74 -57.96 -48.78
C PRO A 317 6.97 -57.76 -50.09
N PRO A 318 5.76 -58.32 -50.24
CA PRO A 318 4.89 -58.06 -51.38
C PRO A 318 4.48 -56.56 -51.42
N PRO A 319 4.19 -55.99 -52.61
CA PRO A 319 3.96 -54.55 -52.78
C PRO A 319 2.83 -53.95 -51.93
N ALA A 320 1.88 -54.78 -51.46
CA ALA A 320 0.71 -54.33 -50.71
C ALA A 320 0.98 -54.05 -49.22
N GLU A 321 1.93 -54.73 -48.57
CA GLU A 321 2.25 -54.53 -47.15
C GLU A 321 3.15 -53.31 -46.91
N VAL A 322 3.99 -52.96 -47.89
CA VAL A 322 4.84 -51.76 -47.83
C VAL A 322 4.00 -50.49 -48.05
N ALA A 323 2.95 -50.57 -48.89
CA ALA A 323 2.08 -49.47 -49.25
C ALA A 323 1.37 -48.81 -48.04
N GLY A 324 0.85 -49.61 -47.10
CA GLY A 324 0.16 -49.10 -45.90
C GLY A 324 1.06 -48.35 -44.93
N ILE A 325 2.35 -48.73 -44.84
CA ILE A 325 3.32 -48.02 -43.99
C ILE A 325 3.76 -46.71 -44.66
N THR A 326 3.92 -46.68 -45.99
CA THR A 326 4.18 -45.44 -46.73
C THR A 326 3.02 -44.44 -46.69
N GLU A 327 1.77 -44.89 -46.71
CA GLU A 327 0.60 -43.99 -46.57
C GLU A 327 0.51 -43.38 -45.16
N ALA A 328 0.87 -44.12 -44.12
CA ALA A 328 0.99 -43.60 -42.77
C ALA A 328 2.16 -42.59 -42.65
N GLU A 329 3.31 -42.89 -43.24
CA GLU A 329 4.48 -41.99 -43.28
C GLU A 329 4.17 -40.68 -44.03
N ASP A 330 3.45 -40.72 -45.16
CA ASP A 330 3.04 -39.53 -45.93
C ASP A 330 2.01 -38.67 -45.18
N ARG A 331 1.04 -39.29 -44.49
CA ARG A 331 0.08 -38.57 -43.63
C ARG A 331 0.79 -37.88 -42.47
N ILE A 332 1.73 -38.57 -41.84
CA ILE A 332 2.52 -38.03 -40.72
C ILE A 332 3.44 -36.90 -41.21
N ALA A 333 4.10 -37.05 -42.35
CA ALA A 333 4.94 -36.02 -42.95
C ALA A 333 4.13 -34.75 -43.30
N LYS A 334 2.89 -34.92 -43.80
CA LYS A 334 1.99 -33.80 -44.08
C LYS A 334 1.53 -33.09 -42.81
N MET A 335 1.19 -33.85 -41.76
CA MET A 335 0.84 -33.29 -40.45
C MET A 335 2.02 -32.56 -39.79
N LEU A 336 3.25 -33.07 -39.96
CA LEU A 336 4.48 -32.42 -39.49
C LEU A 336 4.73 -31.10 -40.23
N ALA A 337 4.57 -31.07 -41.56
CA ALA A 337 4.72 -29.86 -42.35
C ALA A 337 3.66 -28.78 -41.99
N GLU A 338 2.42 -29.20 -41.73
CA GLU A 338 1.35 -28.30 -41.27
C GLU A 338 1.59 -27.80 -39.83
N ALA A 339 2.16 -28.63 -38.95
CA ALA A 339 2.58 -28.22 -37.61
C ALA A 339 3.74 -27.22 -37.64
N GLU A 340 4.80 -27.49 -38.41
CA GLU A 340 5.93 -26.57 -38.60
C GLU A 340 5.50 -25.22 -39.17
N HIS A 341 4.55 -25.22 -40.11
CA HIS A 341 3.98 -24.00 -40.67
C HIS A 341 3.22 -23.19 -39.62
N ARG A 342 2.45 -23.85 -38.75
CA ARG A 342 1.75 -23.19 -37.62
C ARG A 342 2.72 -22.60 -36.60
N THR A 343 3.80 -23.30 -36.27
CA THR A 343 4.84 -22.83 -35.34
C THR A 343 5.56 -21.59 -35.87
N LYS A 344 5.96 -21.61 -37.15
CA LYS A 344 6.61 -20.46 -37.81
C LYS A 344 5.71 -19.23 -37.88
N LEU A 345 4.40 -19.42 -38.08
CA LEU A 345 3.43 -18.32 -38.02
C LEU A 345 3.30 -17.73 -36.61
N ALA A 346 3.34 -18.56 -35.57
CA ALA A 346 3.32 -18.10 -34.18
C ALA A 346 4.59 -17.30 -33.82
N GLU A 347 5.76 -17.76 -34.27
CA GLU A 347 7.04 -17.04 -34.10
C GLU A 347 7.04 -15.68 -34.81
N CYS A 348 6.50 -15.63 -36.03
CA CYS A 348 6.31 -14.38 -36.77
C CYS A 348 5.36 -13.42 -36.01
N ARG A 349 4.23 -13.92 -35.50
CA ARG A 349 3.27 -13.10 -34.74
C ARG A 349 3.85 -12.56 -33.43
N LEU A 350 4.67 -13.35 -32.73
CA LEU A 350 5.38 -12.90 -31.55
C LEU A 350 6.38 -11.79 -31.92
N THR A 351 7.19 -12.02 -32.95
CA THR A 351 8.18 -11.04 -33.44
C THR A 351 7.52 -9.72 -33.84
N LEU A 352 6.38 -9.78 -34.52
CA LEU A 352 5.57 -8.61 -34.88
C LEU A 352 5.14 -7.81 -33.64
N THR A 353 4.55 -8.49 -32.67
CA THR A 353 4.00 -7.86 -31.46
C THR A 353 5.11 -7.24 -30.60
N THR A 354 6.21 -7.97 -30.38
CA THR A 354 7.34 -7.50 -29.59
C THR A 354 8.03 -6.29 -30.23
N ARG A 355 8.23 -6.31 -31.55
CA ARG A 355 8.90 -5.21 -32.26
C ARG A 355 8.02 -3.96 -32.31
N LEU A 356 6.71 -4.08 -32.55
CA LEU A 356 5.80 -2.94 -32.55
C LEU A 356 5.64 -2.31 -31.17
N PHE A 357 5.61 -3.12 -30.10
CA PHE A 357 5.52 -2.62 -28.73
C PHE A 357 6.71 -1.72 -28.35
N GLY A 358 7.91 -2.04 -28.85
CA GLY A 358 9.12 -1.25 -28.60
C GLY A 358 9.23 0.08 -29.37
N THR A 359 8.24 0.46 -30.19
CA THR A 359 8.31 1.65 -31.05
C THR A 359 7.38 2.78 -30.59
N ASN A 360 7.85 4.02 -30.72
CA ASN A 360 7.07 5.24 -30.46
C ASN A 360 6.18 5.69 -31.64
N LEU A 361 5.78 4.75 -32.52
CA LEU A 361 4.90 5.04 -33.65
C LEU A 361 3.46 5.32 -33.18
N PRO A 362 2.70 6.22 -33.84
CA PRO A 362 1.27 6.39 -33.59
C PRO A 362 0.48 5.08 -33.77
N GLU A 363 -0.56 4.86 -32.96
CA GLU A 363 -1.33 3.61 -32.96
C GLU A 363 -1.90 3.23 -34.33
N LYS A 364 -2.38 4.19 -35.12
CA LYS A 364 -2.87 3.92 -36.49
C LYS A 364 -1.79 3.33 -37.42
N ILE A 365 -0.54 3.75 -37.24
CA ILE A 365 0.59 3.24 -38.04
C ILE A 365 0.95 1.82 -37.54
N LYS A 366 0.96 1.60 -36.23
CA LYS A 366 1.16 0.26 -35.65
C LYS A 366 0.09 -0.72 -36.13
N THR A 367 -1.18 -0.31 -36.16
CA THR A 367 -2.28 -1.13 -36.70
C THR A 367 -2.06 -1.45 -38.17
N ALA A 368 -1.68 -0.48 -39.01
CA ALA A 368 -1.41 -0.73 -40.43
C ALA A 368 -0.22 -1.70 -40.65
N ILE A 369 0.85 -1.58 -39.86
CA ILE A 369 1.96 -2.53 -39.91
C ILE A 369 1.51 -3.92 -39.41
N ALA A 370 0.66 -3.97 -38.37
CA ALA A 370 0.11 -5.23 -37.89
C ALA A 370 -0.77 -5.91 -38.96
N GLU A 371 -1.67 -5.17 -39.60
CA GLU A 371 -2.52 -5.68 -40.69
C GLU A 371 -1.72 -6.22 -41.88
N ASP A 372 -0.60 -5.56 -42.21
CA ASP A 372 0.25 -6.02 -43.30
C ASP A 372 0.98 -7.33 -42.99
N PHE A 373 1.38 -7.56 -41.72
CA PHE A 373 2.24 -8.69 -41.33
C PHE A 373 1.55 -9.79 -40.52
N ASP A 374 0.35 -9.57 -40.01
CA ASP A 374 -0.41 -10.59 -39.28
C ASP A 374 -0.91 -11.69 -40.23
N GLY A 375 -0.85 -12.94 -39.77
CA GLY A 375 -1.27 -14.11 -40.55
C GLY A 375 -0.37 -14.52 -41.73
N ARG A 376 0.81 -13.90 -41.92
CA ARG A 376 1.79 -14.30 -42.95
C ARG A 376 3.16 -14.64 -42.36
N LEU A 377 3.91 -15.50 -43.05
CA LEU A 377 5.34 -15.72 -42.75
C LEU A 377 6.14 -14.54 -43.31
N PHE A 378 7.03 -13.98 -42.49
CA PHE A 378 7.87 -12.86 -42.89
C PHE A 378 9.27 -12.96 -42.27
N GLU A 379 10.26 -12.40 -42.95
CA GLU A 379 11.60 -12.25 -42.40
C GLU A 379 11.67 -11.01 -41.50
N SER A 380 12.38 -11.11 -40.37
CA SER A 380 12.53 -10.00 -39.42
C SER A 380 13.07 -8.71 -40.07
N ALA A 381 13.94 -8.85 -41.07
CA ALA A 381 14.50 -7.73 -41.82
C ALA A 381 13.46 -6.93 -42.61
N ASP A 382 12.37 -7.56 -43.08
CA ASP A 382 11.33 -6.89 -43.85
C ASP A 382 10.38 -6.10 -42.94
N LEU A 383 10.12 -6.62 -41.73
CA LEU A 383 9.40 -5.89 -40.69
C LEU A 383 10.22 -4.66 -40.23
N ASP A 384 11.53 -4.83 -40.00
CA ASP A 384 12.41 -3.74 -39.57
C ASP A 384 12.49 -2.62 -40.63
N LYS A 385 12.59 -2.96 -41.92
CA LYS A 385 12.53 -1.97 -43.02
C LYS A 385 11.22 -1.20 -43.05
N ARG A 386 10.09 -1.87 -42.79
CA ARG A 386 8.78 -1.21 -42.77
C ARG A 386 8.66 -0.28 -41.57
N ILE A 387 9.04 -0.73 -40.38
CA ILE A 387 9.07 0.08 -39.16
C ILE A 387 9.95 1.31 -39.37
N GLN A 388 11.14 1.14 -39.94
CA GLN A 388 12.05 2.24 -40.23
C GLN A 388 11.42 3.26 -41.19
N ARG A 389 10.88 2.80 -42.32
CA ARG A 389 10.23 3.67 -43.32
C ARG A 389 9.08 4.47 -42.70
N ASP A 390 8.21 3.82 -41.92
CA ASP A 390 7.06 4.50 -41.32
C ASP A 390 7.47 5.43 -40.18
N THR A 391 8.59 5.15 -39.51
CA THR A 391 9.22 6.06 -38.53
C THR A 391 9.78 7.30 -39.21
N GLU A 392 10.44 7.15 -40.36
CA GLU A 392 10.94 8.25 -41.18
C GLU A 392 9.79 9.11 -41.71
N ILE A 393 8.73 8.49 -42.23
CA ILE A 393 7.52 9.21 -42.69
C ILE A 393 6.84 9.94 -41.52
N ALA A 394 6.70 9.30 -40.35
CA ALA A 394 6.12 9.94 -39.18
C ALA A 394 6.96 11.14 -38.70
N ALA A 395 8.30 11.03 -38.77
CA ALA A 395 9.21 12.13 -38.45
C ALA A 395 9.10 13.27 -39.47
N GLU A 396 9.01 12.98 -40.77
CA GLU A 396 8.79 13.99 -41.81
C GLU A 396 7.42 14.67 -41.65
N MET A 397 6.34 13.92 -41.40
CA MET A 397 5.00 14.49 -41.17
C MET A 397 4.94 15.33 -39.90
N ALA A 398 5.72 15.03 -38.86
CA ALA A 398 5.83 15.86 -37.67
C ALA A 398 6.48 17.23 -37.97
N THR A 399 7.29 17.35 -39.02
CA THR A 399 7.88 18.63 -39.46
C THR A 399 6.98 19.45 -40.38
N VAL A 400 6.03 18.82 -41.07
CA VAL A 400 5.07 19.51 -41.95
C VAL A 400 3.88 20.00 -41.13
N ARG A 401 3.95 21.26 -40.68
CA ARG A 401 2.80 21.95 -40.04
C ARG A 401 1.74 22.30 -41.10
N PRO A 402 0.49 21.81 -41.01
CA PRO A 402 -0.59 22.35 -41.80
C PRO A 402 -0.99 23.70 -41.20
N THR A 403 -0.77 24.77 -41.95
CA THR A 403 -1.31 26.09 -41.63
C THR A 403 -2.83 26.07 -41.82
N GLY A 404 -3.58 26.12 -40.72
CA GLY A 404 -4.97 26.55 -40.72
C GLY A 404 -5.99 25.49 -40.31
N LEU A 405 -6.08 25.19 -39.01
CA LEU A 405 -7.30 25.01 -38.22
C LEU A 405 -6.88 24.65 -36.79
N GLY A 406 -7.51 25.29 -35.80
CA GLY A 406 -6.98 25.49 -34.45
C GLY A 406 -6.37 24.27 -33.76
N ALA A 407 -5.18 24.46 -33.21
CA ALA A 407 -4.47 23.48 -32.39
C ALA A 407 -5.29 23.12 -31.14
N ALA A 408 -5.78 21.89 -31.07
CA ALA A 408 -6.00 21.24 -29.79
C ALA A 408 -4.66 20.61 -29.37
N THR A 409 -3.81 21.41 -28.74
CA THR A 409 -2.65 20.88 -28.02
C THR A 409 -3.19 20.12 -26.82
N VAL A 410 -2.93 18.81 -26.71
CA VAL A 410 -3.21 18.06 -25.48
C VAL A 410 -2.16 18.52 -24.46
N THR A 411 -2.45 19.61 -23.75
CA THR A 411 -1.50 20.23 -22.82
C THR A 411 -1.63 19.78 -21.37
N GLU A 412 -2.65 19.01 -21.00
CA GLU A 412 -2.84 18.48 -19.63
C GLU A 412 -4.10 17.61 -19.61
N ASP A 413 -4.11 16.58 -18.76
CA ASP A 413 -5.28 15.74 -18.50
C ASP A 413 -6.45 16.59 -17.95
N GLN A 414 -7.69 16.18 -18.23
CA GLN A 414 -8.88 16.95 -17.89
C GLN A 414 -9.04 17.11 -16.37
N ARG A 415 -8.65 16.08 -15.60
CA ARG A 415 -8.63 16.13 -14.14
C ARG A 415 -7.66 17.18 -13.61
N ASP A 416 -6.43 17.23 -14.15
CA ASP A 416 -5.42 18.20 -13.74
C ASP A 416 -5.86 19.64 -14.01
N LYS A 417 -6.54 19.88 -15.14
CA LYS A 417 -7.13 21.19 -15.45
C LYS A 417 -8.21 21.57 -14.44
N HIS A 418 -9.08 20.63 -14.10
CA HIS A 418 -10.12 20.85 -13.09
C HIS A 418 -9.53 21.08 -11.71
N GLN A 419 -8.47 20.35 -11.34
CA GLN A 419 -7.75 20.54 -10.08
C GLN A 419 -7.15 21.94 -10.01
N LYS A 420 -6.43 22.37 -11.06
CA LYS A 420 -5.85 23.73 -11.14
C LYS A 420 -6.92 24.82 -11.14
N ALA A 421 -8.08 24.58 -11.74
CA ALA A 421 -9.20 25.51 -11.72
C ALA A 421 -9.84 25.61 -10.32
N LEU A 422 -9.90 24.51 -9.56
CA LEU A 422 -10.31 24.43 -8.16
C LEU A 422 -9.30 25.12 -7.23
N ASP A 423 -8.02 24.85 -7.39
CA ASP A 423 -6.94 25.53 -6.67
C ASP A 423 -6.97 27.03 -6.95
N GLY A 424 -7.16 27.42 -8.22
CA GLY A 424 -7.30 28.81 -8.62
C GLY A 424 -8.55 29.48 -8.05
N MET A 425 -9.60 28.71 -7.78
CA MET A 425 -10.76 29.17 -7.02
C MET A 425 -10.29 29.55 -5.61
N PHE A 426 -9.66 28.64 -4.87
CA PHE A 426 -9.21 28.88 -3.50
C PHE A 426 -8.14 29.97 -3.37
N GLU A 427 -7.21 30.07 -4.31
CA GLU A 427 -6.20 31.11 -4.33
C GLU A 427 -6.74 32.47 -4.81
N GLY A 428 -7.81 32.47 -5.58
CA GLY A 428 -8.36 33.68 -6.19
C GLY A 428 -7.55 34.18 -7.39
N ARG A 429 -6.85 33.29 -8.10
CA ARG A 429 -6.13 33.59 -9.35
C ARG A 429 -6.16 32.41 -10.31
N ASN A 430 -5.86 32.63 -11.59
CA ASN A 430 -5.69 31.54 -12.55
C ASN A 430 -4.34 30.85 -12.32
N ILE A 431 -4.30 29.51 -12.38
CA ILE A 431 -3.10 28.71 -12.12
C ILE A 431 -2.76 27.93 -13.40
N GLY A 432 -1.49 27.96 -13.81
CA GLY A 432 -1.02 27.21 -14.98
C GLY A 432 -1.69 27.60 -16.31
N GLY A 433 -2.22 28.83 -16.44
CA GLY A 433 -2.99 29.26 -17.61
C GLY A 433 -4.42 28.73 -17.66
N VAL A 434 -4.85 27.94 -16.66
CA VAL A 434 -6.22 27.44 -16.53
C VAL A 434 -7.09 28.49 -15.84
N GLN A 435 -8.26 28.75 -16.42
CA GLN A 435 -9.24 29.66 -15.84
C GLN A 435 -9.81 29.07 -14.55
N ARG A 436 -9.73 29.82 -13.44
CA ARG A 436 -10.30 29.41 -12.16
C ARG A 436 -11.81 29.20 -12.24
N PHE A 437 -12.36 28.34 -11.38
CA PHE A 437 -13.80 28.33 -11.13
C PHE A 437 -14.22 29.59 -10.38
N ASN A 438 -15.37 30.14 -10.75
CA ASN A 438 -15.96 31.31 -10.08
C ASN A 438 -16.89 30.90 -8.94
N SER A 439 -17.37 29.65 -8.93
CA SER A 439 -18.39 29.16 -8.02
C SER A 439 -18.25 27.68 -7.69
N VAL A 440 -18.72 27.26 -6.50
CA VAL A 440 -18.65 25.85 -6.07
C VAL A 440 -19.56 25.00 -6.95
N LYS A 441 -20.72 25.55 -7.33
CA LYS A 441 -21.65 24.91 -8.27
C LYS A 441 -21.08 24.78 -9.68
N GLN A 442 -20.31 25.78 -10.12
CA GLN A 442 -19.60 25.72 -11.39
C GLN A 442 -18.51 24.64 -11.36
N ALA A 443 -17.75 24.56 -10.27
CA ALA A 443 -16.72 23.54 -10.09
C ALA A 443 -17.34 22.14 -10.05
N TYR A 444 -18.43 21.96 -9.29
CA TYR A 444 -19.16 20.70 -9.20
C TYR A 444 -19.58 20.20 -10.58
N ARG A 445 -20.32 21.01 -11.34
CA ARG A 445 -20.80 20.64 -12.69
C ARG A 445 -19.68 20.27 -13.66
N ALA A 446 -18.58 21.01 -13.60
CA ALA A 446 -17.44 20.77 -14.48
C ALA A 446 -16.75 19.44 -14.16
N VAL A 447 -16.72 19.04 -12.89
CA VAL A 447 -16.12 17.80 -12.42
C VAL A 447 -17.09 16.63 -12.55
N SER A 448 -18.37 16.76 -12.21
CA SER A 448 -19.36 15.67 -12.25
C SER A 448 -19.95 15.39 -13.65
N GLY A 449 -19.53 16.14 -14.67
CA GLY A 449 -19.99 15.93 -16.06
C GLY A 449 -21.41 16.44 -16.33
N GLY A 450 -21.98 17.23 -15.42
CA GLY A 450 -23.32 17.82 -15.55
C GLY A 450 -23.42 18.76 -16.76
N GLY A 451 -24.56 18.69 -17.46
CA GLY A 451 -24.80 19.51 -18.65
C GLY A 451 -24.93 21.00 -18.32
N ARG A 452 -24.58 21.88 -19.28
CA ARG A 452 -24.73 23.35 -19.14
C ARG A 452 -26.17 23.79 -18.83
N PHE A 453 -27.15 22.90 -19.01
CA PHE A 453 -28.59 23.14 -18.86
C PHE A 453 -29.24 22.37 -17.70
N ASP A 454 -28.48 21.67 -16.85
CA ASP A 454 -29.07 21.03 -15.68
C ASP A 454 -29.65 22.08 -14.71
N PRO A 455 -30.89 21.91 -14.23
CA PRO A 455 -31.50 22.87 -13.30
C PRO A 455 -30.79 22.83 -11.95
N ILE A 456 -30.33 24.01 -11.47
CA ILE A 456 -29.87 24.18 -10.07
C ILE A 456 -31.11 24.05 -9.19
N SER A 457 -31.38 22.84 -8.70
CA SER A 457 -32.48 22.52 -7.79
C SER A 457 -31.96 22.27 -6.38
N ASP A 458 -32.85 22.25 -5.38
CA ASP A 458 -32.49 21.90 -4.00
C ASP A 458 -31.81 20.51 -3.91
N ALA A 459 -32.27 19.57 -4.74
CA ALA A 459 -31.67 18.25 -4.86
C ALA A 459 -30.18 18.31 -5.24
N HIS A 460 -29.79 19.26 -6.10
CA HIS A 460 -28.40 19.44 -6.56
C HIS A 460 -27.50 20.04 -5.46
N ASN A 461 -28.03 20.89 -4.57
CA ASN A 461 -27.26 21.38 -3.42
C ASN A 461 -27.02 20.26 -2.39
N ARG A 462 -28.00 19.36 -2.20
CA ARG A 462 -27.86 18.16 -1.36
C ARG A 462 -26.91 17.13 -1.97
N GLU A 463 -26.90 17.03 -3.31
CA GLU A 463 -25.95 16.20 -4.07
C GLU A 463 -24.50 16.70 -3.87
N ILE A 464 -24.27 18.02 -3.99
CA ILE A 464 -22.97 18.64 -3.70
C ILE A 464 -22.51 18.37 -2.26
N LEU A 465 -23.40 18.53 -1.27
CA LEU A 465 -23.09 18.20 0.11
C LEU A 465 -22.72 16.72 0.28
N GLY A 466 -23.51 15.82 -0.32
CA GLY A 466 -23.26 14.38 -0.31
C GLY A 466 -21.90 14.00 -0.89
N ASP A 467 -21.52 14.61 -2.02
CA ASP A 467 -20.25 14.31 -2.69
C ASP A 467 -19.04 14.84 -1.92
N ILE A 468 -19.17 15.92 -1.13
CA ILE A 468 -18.10 16.37 -0.23
C ILE A 468 -17.85 15.36 0.90
N ILE A 469 -18.90 14.64 1.33
CA ILE A 469 -18.85 13.65 2.42
C ILE A 469 -18.29 12.31 1.95
N ALA A 470 -18.42 11.97 0.67
CA ALA A 470 -17.80 10.79 0.06
C ALA A 470 -16.25 10.86 -0.01
N TYR A 471 -15.63 11.76 0.77
CA TYR A 471 -14.21 11.85 1.01
C TYR A 471 -13.71 10.61 1.76
N HIS A 472 -13.15 9.66 1.02
CA HIS A 472 -12.30 8.61 1.57
C HIS A 472 -10.88 9.17 1.71
N GLY A 473 -10.45 9.42 2.95
CA GLY A 473 -9.04 9.69 3.22
C GLY A 473 -8.18 8.52 2.77
N ASN A 474 -7.12 8.82 2.01
CA ASN A 474 -6.06 7.90 1.53
C ASN A 474 -6.50 6.73 0.64
N ASP A 475 -7.14 7.00 -0.50
CA ASP A 475 -7.26 6.01 -1.57
C ASP A 475 -6.58 6.50 -2.87
N PRO A 476 -5.39 5.99 -3.25
CA PRO A 476 -4.70 6.38 -4.48
C PRO A 476 -5.31 5.77 -5.77
N LEU A 477 -6.48 5.13 -5.70
CA LEU A 477 -7.04 4.27 -6.75
C LEU A 477 -8.30 4.80 -7.46
N LEU A 478 -8.37 6.10 -7.72
CA LEU A 478 -9.40 6.68 -8.60
C LEU A 478 -8.75 7.60 -9.62
N MET A 479 -8.35 7.06 -10.78
CA MET A 479 -7.77 7.85 -11.87
C MET A 479 -8.47 7.74 -13.24
N GLU A 480 -9.51 6.93 -13.41
CA GLU A 480 -10.12 6.80 -14.76
C GLU A 480 -11.66 6.76 -14.83
N SER A 481 -12.35 6.93 -13.69
CA SER A 481 -13.80 7.09 -13.66
C SER A 481 -14.13 8.42 -13.01
N VAL A 482 -14.61 9.38 -13.81
CA VAL A 482 -15.20 10.63 -13.32
C VAL A 482 -16.58 10.31 -12.76
N THR A 483 -16.61 9.64 -11.61
CA THR A 483 -17.81 9.45 -10.78
C THR A 483 -17.84 10.46 -9.65
N SER A 484 -19.01 10.61 -9.03
CA SER A 484 -19.36 11.59 -7.99
C SER A 484 -18.37 11.69 -6.80
N SER A 485 -17.60 10.63 -6.52
CA SER A 485 -16.52 10.63 -5.51
C SER A 485 -15.31 11.50 -5.85
N THR A 486 -15.12 11.88 -7.12
CA THR A 486 -13.95 12.64 -7.58
C THR A 486 -13.98 14.09 -7.10
N PHE A 487 -15.17 14.73 -7.02
CA PHE A 487 -15.27 16.14 -6.62
C PHE A 487 -14.91 16.35 -5.15
N GLY A 488 -15.41 15.51 -4.24
CA GLY A 488 -15.08 15.58 -2.82
C GLY A 488 -13.58 15.43 -2.56
N GLN A 489 -12.92 14.49 -3.25
CA GLN A 489 -11.47 14.31 -3.20
C GLN A 489 -10.72 15.55 -3.71
N MET A 490 -11.04 16.04 -4.90
CA MET A 490 -10.38 17.22 -5.48
C MET A 490 -10.58 18.48 -4.63
N LEU A 491 -11.77 18.63 -4.03
CA LEU A 491 -12.08 19.70 -3.10
C LEU A 491 -11.27 19.56 -1.80
N GLY A 492 -11.26 18.38 -1.19
CA GLY A 492 -10.50 18.07 0.02
C GLY A 492 -9.00 18.33 -0.16
N ASP A 493 -8.43 17.93 -1.29
CA ASP A 493 -7.02 18.19 -1.63
C ASP A 493 -6.73 19.68 -1.79
N SER A 494 -7.62 20.43 -2.45
CA SER A 494 -7.47 21.88 -2.63
C SER A 494 -7.54 22.62 -1.30
N VAL A 495 -8.48 22.22 -0.44
CA VAL A 495 -8.72 22.77 0.89
C VAL A 495 -7.53 22.49 1.80
N THR A 496 -7.04 21.24 1.81
CA THR A 496 -5.87 20.83 2.60
C THR A 496 -4.61 21.56 2.14
N ARG A 497 -4.32 21.62 0.83
CA ARG A 497 -3.17 22.36 0.31
C ARG A 497 -3.24 23.84 0.64
N ARG A 498 -4.44 24.45 0.59
CA ARG A 498 -4.59 25.85 0.99
C ARG A 498 -4.34 26.06 2.49
N MET A 499 -4.80 25.14 3.34
CA MET A 499 -4.55 25.19 4.78
C MET A 499 -3.05 25.07 5.09
N ILE A 500 -2.35 24.11 4.48
CA ILE A 500 -0.91 23.90 4.63
C ILE A 500 -0.12 25.13 4.16
N GLN A 501 -0.51 25.73 3.04
CA GLN A 501 0.13 26.95 2.53
C GLN A 501 0.04 28.11 3.53
N GLU A 502 -1.08 28.23 4.23
CA GLU A 502 -1.29 29.29 5.23
C GLU A 502 -0.56 28.98 6.54
N TYR A 503 -0.49 27.70 6.92
CA TYR A 503 0.30 27.25 8.07
C TYR A 503 1.81 27.46 7.87
N SER A 504 2.31 27.24 6.65
CA SER A 504 3.73 27.35 6.29
C SER A 504 4.23 28.79 6.09
N LEU A 505 3.41 29.81 6.36
CA LEU A 505 3.83 31.20 6.30
C LEU A 505 5.02 31.45 7.24
N PRO A 506 6.16 31.99 6.75
CA PRO A 506 7.39 32.16 7.54
C PRO A 506 7.20 32.95 8.83
N ASP A 507 6.35 33.98 8.81
CA ASP A 507 6.11 34.89 9.93
C ASP A 507 5.57 34.18 11.18
N ARG A 508 4.90 33.03 11.00
CA ARG A 508 4.37 32.22 12.12
C ARG A 508 5.25 31.02 12.46
N GLN A 509 6.34 30.83 11.73
CA GLN A 509 7.30 29.74 11.92
C GLN A 509 8.61 30.21 12.57
N THR A 510 8.68 31.47 13.01
CA THR A 510 9.88 32.06 13.63
C THR A 510 10.34 31.32 14.88
N TRP A 511 9.45 30.62 15.58
CA TRP A 511 9.79 29.81 16.76
C TRP A 511 10.84 28.72 16.45
N ARG A 512 10.94 28.27 15.19
CA ARG A 512 11.94 27.29 14.75
C ARG A 512 13.38 27.75 14.90
N THR A 513 13.63 29.05 15.02
CA THR A 513 14.99 29.57 15.22
C THR A 513 15.55 29.25 16.61
N ILE A 514 14.69 28.94 17.58
CA ILE A 514 15.06 28.70 18.98
C ILE A 514 14.71 27.28 19.46
N SER A 515 14.22 26.42 18.58
CA SER A 515 13.73 25.09 18.95
C SER A 515 14.22 24.00 18.01
N ASP A 516 14.53 22.84 18.58
CA ASP A 516 14.73 21.61 17.83
C ASP A 516 13.40 20.92 17.57
N VAL A 517 13.24 20.35 16.37
CA VAL A 517 12.00 19.71 15.93
C VAL A 517 12.21 18.21 15.88
N VAL A 518 11.37 17.46 16.61
CA VAL A 518 11.58 16.02 16.81
C VAL A 518 10.30 15.23 16.50
N PRO A 519 10.40 14.11 15.76
CA PRO A 519 9.27 13.19 15.57
C PRO A 519 9.05 12.33 16.82
N VAL A 520 7.79 12.19 17.24
CA VAL A 520 7.41 11.44 18.45
C VAL A 520 6.30 10.45 18.14
N ASN A 521 6.52 9.16 18.41
CA ASN A 521 5.60 8.09 18.02
C ASN A 521 4.63 7.63 19.13
N ASP A 522 4.79 8.10 20.38
CA ASP A 522 4.00 7.67 21.54
C ASP A 522 3.47 8.87 22.34
N PHE A 523 2.24 8.77 22.84
CA PHE A 523 1.59 9.77 23.71
C PHE A 523 2.07 9.72 25.17
N ARG A 524 2.87 8.72 25.55
CA ARG A 524 3.52 8.71 26.87
C ARG A 524 4.46 9.90 27.03
N THR A 525 4.73 10.24 28.29
CA THR A 525 5.67 11.30 28.67
C THR A 525 7.02 11.05 28.03
N GLN A 526 7.44 11.99 27.19
CA GLN A 526 8.77 12.06 26.61
C GLN A 526 9.73 12.51 27.69
N ARG A 527 10.90 11.89 27.70
CA ARG A 527 11.99 12.21 28.63
C ARG A 527 13.23 12.53 27.82
N ARG A 528 13.91 13.61 28.18
CA ARG A 528 15.23 13.98 27.67
C ARG A 528 16.16 14.06 28.86
N ALA A 529 17.00 13.04 28.99
CA ALA A 529 18.05 13.03 30.00
C ALA A 529 19.10 14.06 29.62
N ARG A 530 19.37 15.00 30.52
CA ARG A 530 20.48 15.94 30.39
C ARG A 530 21.62 15.40 31.22
N TRP A 531 22.70 15.09 30.53
CA TRP A 531 23.91 14.58 31.15
C TRP A 531 24.77 15.76 31.56
N GLY A 532 25.13 15.81 32.84
CA GLY A 532 26.14 16.73 33.32
C GLY A 532 27.53 16.44 32.75
N GLY A 533 28.46 17.38 32.94
CA GLY A 533 29.87 17.19 32.56
C GLY A 533 30.63 16.36 33.60
N TYR A 534 31.60 15.55 33.14
CA TYR A 534 32.58 14.93 34.04
C TYR A 534 33.52 15.99 34.62
N ASP A 535 34.02 15.72 35.83
CA ASP A 535 35.05 16.56 36.46
C ASP A 535 36.40 16.51 35.70
N LEU A 536 37.32 17.42 36.04
CA LEU A 536 38.65 17.49 35.44
C LEU A 536 39.43 16.18 35.64
N LEU A 537 40.19 15.81 34.62
CA LEU A 537 41.04 14.62 34.68
C LEU A 537 42.13 14.80 35.75
N PRO A 538 42.20 13.92 36.77
CA PRO A 538 43.25 14.00 37.77
C PRO A 538 44.60 13.62 37.17
N VAL A 539 45.68 14.23 37.68
CA VAL A 539 47.04 13.84 37.30
C VAL A 539 47.33 12.42 37.79
N VAL A 540 47.82 11.57 36.90
CA VAL A 540 48.24 10.20 37.23
C VAL A 540 49.77 10.17 37.27
N GLY A 541 50.33 9.72 38.39
CA GLY A 541 51.78 9.56 38.54
C GLY A 541 52.33 8.41 37.69
N GLU A 542 53.63 8.43 37.38
CA GLU A 542 54.30 7.35 36.65
C GLU A 542 54.18 6.02 37.41
N GLY A 543 53.59 5.00 36.76
CA GLY A 543 53.28 3.71 37.39
C GLY A 543 52.04 3.69 38.29
N GLY A 544 51.29 4.78 38.38
CA GLY A 544 50.08 4.90 39.19
C GLY A 544 48.82 4.33 38.51
N THR A 545 47.84 3.93 39.34
CA THR A 545 46.52 3.49 38.88
C THR A 545 45.61 4.69 38.59
N TYR A 546 44.92 4.67 37.44
CA TYR A 546 43.90 5.65 37.09
C TYR A 546 42.75 5.63 38.11
N GLN A 547 42.38 6.80 38.63
CA GLN A 547 41.25 6.92 39.55
C GLN A 547 39.92 6.80 38.77
N SER A 548 38.95 6.12 39.36
CA SER A 548 37.60 6.06 38.78
C SER A 548 36.95 7.44 38.85
N MET A 549 36.44 7.92 37.71
CA MET A 549 35.68 9.16 37.65
C MET A 549 34.26 8.93 38.18
N THR A 550 33.69 9.93 38.86
CA THR A 550 32.28 9.94 39.25
C THR A 550 31.44 10.26 38.02
N THR A 551 30.48 9.39 37.67
CA THR A 551 29.50 9.69 36.62
C THR A 551 28.59 10.84 37.08
N PRO A 552 28.42 11.90 36.27
CA PRO A 552 27.51 12.99 36.58
C PRO A 552 26.08 12.49 36.83
N GLY A 553 25.34 13.18 37.69
CA GLY A 553 23.91 12.92 37.89
C GLY A 553 23.10 13.23 36.63
N ASP A 554 21.90 12.68 36.56
CA ASP A 554 20.93 12.89 35.50
C ASP A 554 19.84 13.88 35.92
N GLU A 555 19.56 14.85 35.04
CA GLU A 555 18.42 15.74 35.18
C GLU A 555 17.51 15.56 33.97
N GLU A 556 16.29 15.05 34.18
CA GLU A 556 15.37 14.75 33.08
C GLU A 556 14.43 15.92 32.83
N ALA A 557 14.48 16.46 31.61
CA ALA A 557 13.41 17.30 31.11
C ALA A 557 12.29 16.38 30.59
N THR A 558 11.02 16.73 30.81
CA THR A 558 9.87 15.89 30.45
C THR A 558 8.68 16.68 29.96
N ASP A 559 8.00 16.16 28.93
CA ASP A 559 6.72 16.69 28.47
C ASP A 559 5.88 15.59 27.78
N LYS A 560 4.63 15.86 27.43
CA LYS A 560 3.72 14.91 26.76
C LYS A 560 3.02 15.57 25.57
N LEU A 561 2.70 14.77 24.56
CA LEU A 561 1.90 15.25 23.42
C LEU A 561 0.47 15.62 23.84
N ASP A 562 0.04 16.80 23.44
CA ASP A 562 -1.35 17.25 23.55
C ASP A 562 -1.99 17.37 22.16
N LYS A 563 -3.33 17.26 22.12
CA LYS A 563 -4.11 17.33 20.88
C LYS A 563 -4.77 18.70 20.77
N TYR A 564 -4.45 19.43 19.71
CA TYR A 564 -5.06 20.71 19.37
C TYR A 564 -5.97 20.52 18.15
N GLY A 565 -7.16 21.11 18.16
CA GLY A 565 -8.09 20.92 17.06
C GLY A 565 -9.47 21.52 17.33
N GLY A 566 -10.30 21.50 16.30
CA GLY A 566 -11.65 22.04 16.33
C GLY A 566 -12.50 21.50 15.19
N LEU A 567 -13.81 21.73 15.30
CA LEU A 567 -14.78 21.39 14.27
C LEU A 567 -15.29 22.69 13.62
N GLU A 568 -15.40 22.70 12.30
CA GLU A 568 -16.00 23.80 11.52
C GLU A 568 -17.03 23.21 10.54
N ASP A 569 -18.21 23.81 10.47
CA ASP A 569 -19.32 23.28 9.67
C ASP A 569 -19.56 24.10 8.39
N ILE A 570 -19.78 23.42 7.26
CA ILE A 570 -20.34 24.00 6.04
C ILE A 570 -21.79 23.55 5.92
N THR A 571 -22.73 24.49 5.93
CA THR A 571 -24.17 24.19 5.86
C THR A 571 -24.70 24.17 4.42
N LEU A 572 -25.86 23.52 4.21
CA LEU A 572 -26.60 23.56 2.95
C LEU A 572 -26.85 24.98 2.46
N GLU A 573 -27.20 25.92 3.35
CA GLU A 573 -27.48 27.31 2.98
C GLU A 573 -26.24 27.99 2.40
N THR A 574 -25.06 27.69 2.94
CA THR A 574 -23.78 28.25 2.45
C THR A 574 -23.49 27.80 1.01
N ILE A 575 -23.79 26.54 0.69
CA ILE A 575 -23.65 25.98 -0.67
C ILE A 575 -24.78 26.48 -1.58
N ALA A 576 -26.01 26.54 -1.07
CA ALA A 576 -27.18 27.01 -1.80
C ALA A 576 -27.04 28.48 -2.21
N ASN A 577 -26.46 29.32 -1.36
CA ASN A 577 -26.17 30.73 -1.65
C ASN A 577 -24.89 30.92 -2.49
N ASP A 578 -24.12 29.85 -2.74
CA ASP A 578 -22.86 29.88 -3.48
C ASP A 578 -21.89 30.92 -2.88
N ASP A 579 -21.79 30.94 -1.53
CA ASP A 579 -20.94 31.85 -0.77
C ASP A 579 -19.47 31.45 -0.85
N VAL A 580 -18.94 31.54 -2.06
CA VAL A 580 -17.57 31.16 -2.44
C VAL A 580 -16.53 31.85 -1.57
N ARG A 581 -16.81 33.06 -1.06
CA ARG A 581 -15.89 33.76 -0.16
C ARG A 581 -15.76 33.07 1.20
N GLN A 582 -16.86 32.54 1.74
CA GLN A 582 -16.86 31.86 3.04
C GLN A 582 -16.13 30.52 2.93
N VAL A 583 -16.47 29.72 1.91
CA VAL A 583 -15.82 28.43 1.63
C VAL A 583 -14.30 28.59 1.40
N ARG A 584 -13.87 29.67 0.73
CA ARG A 584 -12.44 29.96 0.53
C ARG A 584 -11.70 30.40 1.79
N ASN A 585 -12.40 31.03 2.73
CA ASN A 585 -11.78 31.57 3.94
C ASN A 585 -11.59 30.52 5.03
N ILE A 586 -12.44 29.48 5.08
CA ILE A 586 -12.38 28.43 6.10
C ILE A 586 -10.97 27.80 6.16
N PRO A 587 -10.38 27.26 5.08
CA PRO A 587 -9.07 26.59 5.16
C PRO A 587 -7.95 27.57 5.51
N ARG A 588 -8.08 28.82 5.05
CA ARG A 588 -7.13 29.89 5.37
C ARG A 588 -7.11 30.21 6.85
N LYS A 589 -8.29 30.39 7.43
CA LYS A 589 -8.44 30.72 8.84
C LYS A 589 -8.11 29.55 9.75
N LEU A 590 -8.40 28.33 9.34
CA LEU A 590 -8.01 27.11 10.04
C LEU A 590 -6.49 26.92 10.04
N GLY A 591 -5.83 27.08 8.89
CA GLY A 591 -4.37 26.98 8.78
C GLY A 591 -3.66 28.07 9.58
N GLN A 592 -4.15 29.30 9.49
CA GLN A 592 -3.67 30.43 10.29
C GLN A 592 -3.85 30.16 11.80
N ALA A 593 -5.02 29.69 12.24
CA ALA A 593 -5.28 29.40 13.65
C ALA A 593 -4.39 28.27 14.19
N ALA A 594 -4.11 27.24 13.39
CA ALA A 594 -3.16 26.19 13.75
C ALA A 594 -1.74 26.75 13.94
N ALA A 595 -1.29 27.63 13.04
CA ALA A 595 0.02 28.28 13.15
C ALA A 595 0.09 29.23 14.34
N ASP A 596 -0.94 30.06 14.53
CA ASP A 596 -1.04 31.01 15.64
C ASP A 596 -1.07 30.29 17.00
N THR A 597 -1.68 29.11 17.09
CA THR A 597 -1.73 28.31 18.33
C THR A 597 -0.34 27.85 18.74
N LEU A 598 0.45 27.29 17.81
CA LEU A 598 1.81 26.85 18.07
C LEU A 598 2.75 28.04 18.31
N TYR A 599 2.64 29.09 17.50
CA TYR A 599 3.38 30.34 17.66
C TYR A 599 3.15 30.94 19.06
N LYS A 600 1.88 31.03 19.49
CA LYS A 600 1.51 31.53 20.81
C LYS A 600 2.04 30.61 21.92
N ALA A 601 1.95 29.30 21.76
CA ALA A 601 2.45 28.36 22.75
C ALA A 601 3.95 28.56 23.02
N VAL A 602 4.76 28.68 21.97
CA VAL A 602 6.21 28.91 22.12
C VAL A 602 6.48 30.32 22.65
N TRP A 603 6.11 31.36 21.90
CA TRP A 603 6.57 32.72 22.19
C TRP A 603 5.85 33.39 23.35
N VAL A 604 4.55 33.14 23.53
CA VAL A 604 3.73 33.82 24.53
C VAL A 604 3.60 32.98 25.78
N THR A 605 3.27 31.69 25.66
CA THR A 605 3.03 30.84 26.84
C THR A 605 4.32 30.34 27.46
N THR A 606 5.28 29.84 26.67
CA THR A 606 6.53 29.29 27.19
C THR A 606 7.56 30.38 27.51
N ILE A 607 7.89 31.23 26.53
CA ILE A 607 8.91 32.27 26.68
C ILE A 607 8.39 33.44 27.53
N ALA A 608 7.49 34.28 27.03
CA ALA A 608 7.06 35.46 27.77
C ALA A 608 6.24 35.13 29.03
N GLY A 609 5.50 34.02 29.01
CA GLY A 609 4.74 33.50 30.14
C GLY A 609 5.61 32.89 31.24
N ASN A 610 6.93 32.79 31.03
CA ASN A 610 7.91 32.27 31.99
C ASN A 610 7.52 30.87 32.50
N ALA A 611 7.30 29.93 31.58
CA ALA A 611 6.84 28.59 31.92
C ALA A 611 7.82 27.87 32.86
N THR A 612 7.28 26.99 33.70
CA THR A 612 8.05 26.19 34.65
C THR A 612 8.80 25.08 33.93
N ALA A 613 10.11 25.01 34.14
CA ALA A 613 10.93 23.90 33.68
C ALA A 613 10.63 22.63 34.48
N SER A 614 10.46 21.50 33.79
CA SER A 614 10.03 20.25 34.40
C SER A 614 11.08 19.62 35.32
N TYR A 615 12.35 19.94 35.09
CA TYR A 615 13.49 19.26 35.69
C TYR A 615 13.83 19.75 37.11
N ASP A 616 13.55 21.02 37.41
CA ASP A 616 13.79 21.65 38.72
C ASP A 616 12.55 22.32 39.31
N SER A 617 11.40 22.22 38.62
CA SER A 617 10.13 22.87 39.00
C SER A 617 10.23 24.39 39.18
N THR A 618 11.22 25.03 38.54
CA THR A 618 11.47 26.47 38.62
C THR A 618 11.07 27.16 37.32
N ALA A 619 10.57 28.40 37.41
CA ALA A 619 10.24 29.18 36.22
C ALA A 619 11.48 29.47 35.37
N LEU A 620 11.34 29.47 34.04
CA LEU A 620 12.45 29.58 33.08
C LEU A 620 13.45 30.70 33.41
N TYR A 621 12.96 31.88 33.79
CA TYR A 621 13.74 33.08 34.10
C TYR A 621 13.76 33.43 35.60
N SER A 622 13.60 32.44 36.48
CA SER A 622 13.68 32.61 37.93
C SER A 622 14.78 31.73 38.49
N SER A 623 15.63 32.27 39.36
CA SER A 623 16.63 31.48 40.11
C SER A 623 17.67 30.73 39.26
N HIS A 624 17.77 31.02 37.96
CA HIS A 624 18.75 30.43 37.04
C HIS A 624 19.88 31.40 36.64
N ASN A 625 19.88 32.63 37.17
CA ASN A 625 20.80 33.71 36.77
C ASN A 625 20.78 33.98 35.26
N ASN A 626 19.59 33.90 34.66
CA ASN A 626 19.35 34.11 33.24
C ASN A 626 18.35 35.25 33.00
N ASP A 627 18.29 36.20 33.93
CA ASP A 627 17.43 37.37 33.91
C ASP A 627 18.20 38.67 34.24
N GLY A 628 17.66 39.82 33.85
CA GLY A 628 18.25 41.14 34.11
C GLY A 628 17.28 42.26 33.77
N THR A 629 17.69 43.52 33.91
CA THR A 629 16.79 44.69 33.71
C THR A 629 17.34 45.76 32.76
N THR A 630 18.41 45.44 32.02
CA THR A 630 19.08 46.42 31.15
C THR A 630 18.36 46.54 29.81
N ALA A 631 18.02 47.77 29.44
CA ALA A 631 17.41 48.07 28.14
C ALA A 631 18.28 47.61 26.96
N LEU A 632 17.64 47.32 25.83
CA LEU A 632 18.33 46.90 24.61
C LEU A 632 19.32 47.98 24.14
N GLY A 633 20.59 47.59 24.04
CA GLY A 633 21.71 48.46 23.69
C GLY A 633 23.03 47.69 23.75
N GLU A 634 24.14 48.33 23.40
CA GLU A 634 25.47 47.68 23.42
C GLU A 634 25.84 47.16 24.81
N SER A 635 25.53 47.92 25.87
CA SER A 635 25.74 47.52 27.25
C SER A 635 24.91 46.28 27.63
N GLY A 636 23.63 46.26 27.25
CA GLY A 636 22.73 45.12 27.49
C GLY A 636 23.20 43.86 26.76
N LEU A 637 23.56 43.97 25.47
CA LEU A 637 24.08 42.86 24.68
C LEU A 637 25.40 42.31 25.23
N THR A 638 26.29 43.20 25.70
CA THR A 638 27.56 42.80 26.33
C THR A 638 27.32 42.04 27.63
N LEU A 639 26.37 42.51 28.45
CA LEU A 639 25.98 41.85 29.70
C LEU A 639 25.42 40.46 29.43
N VAL A 640 24.42 40.33 28.55
CA VAL A 640 23.83 39.04 28.18
C VAL A 640 24.88 38.09 27.66
N ARG A 641 25.74 38.55 26.74
CA ARG A 641 26.81 37.72 26.20
C ARG A 641 27.73 37.21 27.30
N SER A 642 28.14 38.06 28.24
CA SER A 642 28.99 37.64 29.36
C SER A 642 28.27 36.65 30.27
N ALA A 643 27.02 36.95 30.63
CA ALA A 643 26.23 36.15 31.56
C ALA A 643 25.96 34.74 31.01
N MET A 644 25.46 34.63 29.78
CA MET A 644 25.21 33.34 29.13
C MET A 644 26.49 32.52 29.00
N ARG A 645 27.61 33.13 28.58
CA ARG A 645 28.90 32.41 28.47
C ARG A 645 29.43 31.95 29.81
N SER A 646 29.15 32.68 30.89
CA SER A 646 29.62 32.37 32.25
C SER A 646 28.81 31.27 32.96
N GLN A 647 27.67 30.86 32.39
CA GLN A 647 26.89 29.74 32.90
C GLN A 647 27.74 28.46 32.91
N LEU A 648 27.60 27.68 33.98
CA LEU A 648 28.24 26.38 34.14
C LEU A 648 27.31 25.27 33.63
N ALA A 649 27.88 24.21 33.07
CA ALA A 649 27.10 23.03 32.71
C ALA A 649 26.44 22.41 33.96
N TYR A 650 25.35 21.68 33.78
CA TYR A 650 24.72 20.96 34.87
C TYR A 650 25.72 20.01 35.55
N GLY A 651 25.74 20.02 36.89
CA GLY A 651 26.62 19.17 37.68
C GLY A 651 28.12 19.50 37.59
N ASP A 652 28.54 20.53 36.84
CA ASP A 652 29.95 20.86 36.67
C ASP A 652 30.59 21.25 38.01
N GLN A 653 31.61 20.48 38.41
CA GLN A 653 32.43 20.75 39.59
C GLN A 653 33.77 21.41 39.21
N ALA A 654 34.14 21.39 37.93
CA ALA A 654 35.38 21.98 37.43
C ALA A 654 35.34 23.52 37.44
N GLY A 655 34.13 24.10 37.44
CA GLY A 655 33.91 25.54 37.36
C GLY A 655 34.28 26.11 36.00
N LEU A 656 34.20 25.30 34.94
CA LEU A 656 34.53 25.73 33.59
C LEU A 656 33.26 26.29 32.90
N PRO A 657 33.29 27.55 32.44
CA PRO A 657 32.15 28.15 31.78
C PRO A 657 31.85 27.48 30.43
N LEU A 658 30.57 27.39 30.07
CA LEU A 658 30.11 26.89 28.75
C LEU A 658 30.73 27.68 27.58
N GLY A 659 31.10 28.94 27.80
CA GLY A 659 31.92 29.71 26.87
C GLY A 659 31.26 29.91 25.50
N GLU A 660 32.00 29.68 24.41
CA GLU A 660 31.50 29.93 23.05
C GLU A 660 30.31 29.03 22.65
N ALA A 661 30.12 27.89 23.31
CA ALA A 661 28.96 27.03 23.06
C ALA A 661 27.64 27.73 23.42
N ASN A 662 27.63 28.50 24.51
CA ASN A 662 26.45 29.22 25.01
C ASN A 662 26.45 30.72 24.66
N THR A 663 26.95 31.06 23.48
CA THR A 663 26.96 32.45 23.02
C THR A 663 25.61 32.81 22.39
N PRO A 664 25.01 33.97 22.70
CA PRO A 664 23.75 34.39 22.09
C PRO A 664 23.90 34.54 20.57
N ARG A 665 23.02 33.88 19.82
CA ARG A 665 22.95 33.90 18.35
C ARG A 665 21.60 34.36 17.83
N VAL A 666 20.57 34.33 18.65
CA VAL A 666 19.25 34.87 18.33
C VAL A 666 18.84 35.85 19.41
N ILE A 667 18.31 37.01 19.02
CA ILE A 667 17.58 37.91 19.91
C ILE A 667 16.14 38.01 19.46
N ALA A 668 15.21 37.91 20.39
CA ALA A 668 13.80 38.11 20.15
C ALA A 668 13.33 39.40 20.82
N VAL A 669 12.60 40.23 20.07
CA VAL A 669 12.19 41.57 20.49
C VAL A 669 10.74 41.84 20.07
N PRO A 670 10.01 42.71 20.80
CA PRO A 670 8.73 43.24 20.34
C PRO A 670 8.92 44.19 19.15
N ASN A 671 7.83 44.50 18.44
CA ASN A 671 7.82 45.33 17.24
C ASN A 671 8.35 46.76 17.49
N GLU A 672 8.21 47.32 18.70
CA GLU A 672 8.73 48.65 19.02
C GLU A 672 10.26 48.70 19.04
N LEU A 673 10.93 47.58 19.31
CA LEU A 673 12.38 47.48 19.38
C LEU A 673 13.04 46.98 18.09
N GLU A 674 12.26 46.58 17.09
CA GLU A 674 12.75 46.01 15.82
C GLU A 674 13.84 46.88 15.18
N ILE A 675 13.56 48.18 14.99
CA ILE A 675 14.49 49.11 14.33
C ILE A 675 15.78 49.25 15.14
N LEU A 676 15.68 49.25 16.47
CA LEU A 676 16.84 49.35 17.36
C LEU A 676 17.68 48.07 17.29
N ALA A 677 17.05 46.90 17.38
CA ALA A 677 17.69 45.59 17.29
C ALA A 677 18.39 45.39 15.94
N TYR A 678 17.73 45.76 14.84
CA TYR A 678 18.30 45.67 13.49
C TYR A 678 19.53 46.57 13.35
N LYS A 679 19.44 47.82 13.82
CA LYS A 679 20.58 48.73 13.80
C LYS A 679 21.76 48.15 14.60
N LEU A 680 21.52 47.74 15.84
CA LEU A 680 22.57 47.21 16.73
C LEU A 680 23.25 45.94 16.19
N THR A 681 22.53 45.09 15.45
CA THR A 681 23.06 43.81 14.96
C THR A 681 23.57 43.84 13.52
N GLN A 682 23.13 44.79 12.67
CA GLN A 682 23.48 44.82 11.25
C GLN A 682 24.37 46.00 10.87
N SER A 683 24.47 47.02 11.73
CA SER A 683 25.34 48.17 11.45
C SER A 683 26.82 47.74 11.52
N PRO A 684 27.64 48.06 10.51
CA PRO A 684 29.07 47.74 10.53
C PRO A 684 29.85 48.55 11.57
N THR A 685 29.30 49.70 12.00
CA THR A 685 29.91 50.62 12.96
C THR A 685 29.08 50.70 14.24
N ALA A 686 29.73 50.94 15.37
CA ALA A 686 29.07 51.07 16.68
C ALA A 686 27.99 52.17 16.67
N ILE A 687 26.88 51.93 17.37
CA ILE A 687 25.73 52.85 17.45
C ILE A 687 25.60 53.33 18.89
N VAL A 688 26.60 54.06 19.34
CA VAL A 688 26.65 54.63 20.70
C VAL A 688 26.98 56.12 20.60
N SER A 689 26.33 56.93 21.43
CA SER A 689 26.64 58.36 21.49
C SER A 689 28.06 58.58 22.01
N GLY A 690 28.89 59.28 21.25
CA GLY A 690 30.26 59.62 21.65
C GLY A 690 31.35 58.73 21.04
N GLU A 691 30.98 57.68 20.29
CA GLU A 691 31.91 56.87 19.51
C GLU A 691 32.06 57.40 18.07
N ASN A 692 33.24 57.20 17.48
CA ASN A 692 33.49 57.60 16.10
C ASN A 692 32.74 56.69 15.13
N ALA A 693 32.25 57.24 14.02
CA ALA A 693 31.58 56.50 12.93
C ALA A 693 32.50 55.53 12.17
N THR A 694 33.68 55.21 12.71
CA THR A 694 34.65 54.25 12.21
C THR A 694 34.91 53.11 13.20
N THR A 695 34.39 53.18 14.44
CA THR A 695 34.54 52.13 15.45
C THR A 695 33.75 50.89 14.98
N PRO A 696 34.40 49.73 14.73
CA PRO A 696 33.70 48.54 14.27
C PRO A 696 32.72 48.03 15.31
N ASN A 697 31.53 47.61 14.86
CA ASN A 697 30.56 46.96 15.74
C ASN A 697 30.87 45.47 15.88
N PHE A 698 31.12 45.03 17.11
CA PHE A 698 31.37 43.63 17.43
C PHE A 698 30.16 42.72 17.16
N PHE A 699 28.94 43.24 17.29
CA PHE A 699 27.69 42.50 17.11
C PHE A 699 27.16 42.53 15.67
N SER A 700 27.89 43.18 14.74
CA SER A 700 27.48 43.42 13.34
C SER A 700 27.28 42.16 12.49
N ASN A 701 27.83 41.02 12.91
CA ASN A 701 27.74 39.76 12.19
C ASN A 701 27.62 38.60 13.18
N GLY A 702 26.45 37.97 13.22
CA GLY A 702 26.27 36.68 13.90
C GLY A 702 25.15 36.62 14.94
N ILE A 703 24.32 37.66 15.08
CA ILE A 703 23.06 37.61 15.83
C ILE A 703 21.88 37.81 14.88
N GLN A 704 20.96 36.86 14.85
CA GLN A 704 19.69 36.95 14.14
C GLN A 704 18.65 37.67 15.01
N VAL A 705 17.91 38.61 14.43
CA VAL A 705 16.80 39.29 15.09
C VAL A 705 15.50 38.60 14.72
N VAL A 706 14.70 38.24 15.72
CA VAL A 706 13.34 37.73 15.57
C VAL A 706 12.39 38.75 16.19
N VAL A 707 11.38 39.16 15.42
CA VAL A 707 10.35 40.08 15.91
C VAL A 707 9.13 39.26 16.33
N VAL A 708 8.61 39.53 17.52
CA VAL A 708 7.46 38.84 18.10
C VAL A 708 6.35 39.85 18.39
N ASP A 709 5.47 40.04 17.42
CA ASP A 709 4.37 41.03 17.50
C ASP A 709 3.32 40.73 18.58
N ALA A 710 3.32 39.51 19.13
CA ALA A 710 2.35 39.09 20.14
C ALA A 710 2.70 39.53 21.56
N TRP A 711 3.90 40.07 21.79
CA TRP A 711 4.31 40.55 23.11
C TRP A 711 3.74 41.93 23.42
N THR A 712 3.35 42.12 24.68
CA THR A 712 2.68 43.35 25.13
C THR A 712 3.60 44.34 25.81
N ASN A 713 4.75 43.89 26.33
CA ASN A 713 5.76 44.79 26.87
C ASN A 713 6.69 45.26 25.75
N ALA A 714 6.62 46.56 25.44
CA ALA A 714 7.38 47.19 24.36
C ALA A 714 8.89 47.33 24.63
N LYS A 715 9.38 46.98 25.82
CA LYS A 715 10.79 47.18 26.24
C LYS A 715 11.54 45.88 26.52
N ASP A 716 10.82 44.81 26.80
CA ASP A 716 11.41 43.52 27.14
C ASP A 716 12.09 42.89 25.93
N TRP A 717 13.16 42.15 26.18
CA TRP A 717 13.84 41.42 25.12
C TRP A 717 14.49 40.15 25.65
N TYR A 718 14.69 39.20 24.75
CA TYR A 718 15.18 37.87 25.07
C TYR A 718 16.35 37.51 24.17
N ALA A 719 17.28 36.72 24.68
CA ALA A 719 18.40 36.19 23.92
C ALA A 719 18.45 34.67 24.04
N PHE A 720 18.86 34.03 22.96
CA PHE A 720 18.95 32.59 22.84
C PHE A 720 20.29 32.20 22.22
N ALA A 721 20.85 31.09 22.72
CA ALA A 721 21.97 30.42 22.08
C ALA A 721 21.52 29.73 20.78
N ASP A 722 22.49 29.22 20.03
CA ASP A 722 22.20 28.39 18.86
C ASP A 722 21.70 27.01 19.31
N PRO A 723 20.47 26.59 18.93
CA PRO A 723 19.92 25.28 19.29
C PRO A 723 20.84 24.11 18.93
N SER A 724 21.59 24.22 17.82
CA SER A 724 22.52 23.18 17.37
C SER A 724 23.72 22.94 18.30
N ARG A 725 24.03 23.93 19.16
CA ARG A 725 25.12 23.84 20.15
C ARG A 725 24.59 23.60 21.55
N MET A 726 23.53 24.31 21.90
CA MET A 726 22.87 24.24 23.20
C MET A 726 21.36 24.11 22.97
N PRO A 727 20.76 22.93 23.19
CA PRO A 727 19.35 22.71 22.94
C PRO A 727 18.53 23.59 23.90
N THR A 728 17.68 24.43 23.34
CA THR A 728 16.93 25.43 24.10
C THR A 728 15.52 24.93 24.39
N LEU A 729 14.74 24.76 23.32
CA LEU A 729 13.40 24.17 23.34
C LEU A 729 13.36 22.97 22.40
N GLU A 730 12.48 22.03 22.70
CA GLU A 730 12.13 20.95 21.79
C GLU A 730 10.65 21.02 21.47
N VAL A 731 10.31 20.99 20.19
CA VAL A 731 8.93 20.86 19.71
C VAL A 731 8.76 19.47 19.12
N GLY A 732 8.02 18.63 19.83
CA GLY A 732 7.74 17.26 19.41
C GLY A 732 6.44 17.17 18.61
N PHE A 733 6.48 16.56 17.43
CA PHE A 733 5.29 16.33 16.60
C PHE A 733 4.93 14.84 16.53
N TYR A 734 3.64 14.53 16.65
CA TYR A 734 3.18 13.14 16.59
C TYR A 734 3.46 12.51 15.23
N GLN A 735 4.18 11.39 15.20
CA GLN A 735 4.63 10.68 14.00
C GLN A 735 5.39 11.58 12.99
N GLY A 736 6.02 12.65 13.46
CA GLY A 736 6.70 13.62 12.60
C GLY A 736 5.74 14.44 11.73
N GLN A 737 4.45 14.44 12.02
CA GLN A 737 3.44 15.21 11.29
C GLN A 737 3.44 16.66 11.81
N GLU A 738 4.28 17.51 11.20
CA GLU A 738 4.38 18.93 11.54
C GLU A 738 3.23 19.79 11.02
N GLU A 739 2.50 19.26 10.03
CA GLU A 739 1.40 19.95 9.37
C GLU A 739 0.06 19.62 10.05
N PRO A 740 -0.86 20.60 10.17
CA PRO A 740 -2.20 20.34 10.64
C PRO A 740 -2.95 19.43 9.65
N GLN A 741 -3.69 18.48 10.19
CA GLN A 741 -4.48 17.52 9.43
C GLN A 741 -5.94 17.97 9.36
N LEU A 742 -6.53 17.86 8.18
CA LEU A 742 -7.95 18.12 7.96
C LEU A 742 -8.68 16.81 7.68
N PHE A 743 -9.76 16.57 8.40
CA PHE A 743 -10.65 15.45 8.20
C PHE A 743 -12.03 15.97 7.81
N VAL A 744 -12.69 15.27 6.90
CA VAL A 744 -14.11 15.49 6.59
C VAL A 744 -14.89 14.35 7.22
N GLN A 745 -16.12 14.63 7.66
CA GLN A 745 -17.02 13.58 8.11
C GLN A 745 -17.26 12.54 6.99
N ASP A 746 -17.26 11.25 7.34
CA ASP A 746 -17.11 10.11 6.42
C ASP A 746 -18.43 9.42 6.01
N ALA A 747 -19.53 9.66 6.74
CA ALA A 747 -20.82 9.03 6.46
C ALA A 747 -21.98 10.02 6.45
N GLN A 748 -22.78 9.98 5.38
CA GLN A 748 -23.98 10.82 5.21
C GLN A 748 -25.11 10.45 6.19
N THR A 749 -25.15 9.19 6.63
CA THR A 749 -26.18 8.63 7.52
C THR A 749 -25.88 8.83 9.01
N VAL A 750 -24.69 9.33 9.35
CA VAL A 750 -24.25 9.49 10.75
C VAL A 750 -23.97 10.97 11.01
N GLY A 751 -24.22 11.42 12.25
CA GLY A 751 -23.81 12.74 12.73
C GLY A 751 -24.53 13.96 12.13
N SER A 752 -23.77 15.03 11.92
CA SER A 752 -24.26 16.39 11.61
C SER A 752 -25.01 16.50 10.28
N VAL A 753 -24.66 15.66 9.30
CA VAL A 753 -25.26 15.67 7.97
C VAL A 753 -26.73 15.23 8.02
N PHE A 754 -27.00 14.13 8.74
CA PHE A 754 -28.34 13.59 8.89
C PHE A 754 -29.23 14.46 9.80
N SER A 755 -28.63 15.04 10.85
CA SER A 755 -29.37 15.78 11.88
C SER A 755 -29.55 17.26 11.59
N ALA A 756 -28.69 17.88 10.77
CA ALA A 756 -28.64 19.32 10.62
C ALA A 756 -28.19 19.81 9.22
N ASP A 757 -28.26 18.98 8.17
CA ASP A 757 -27.94 19.32 6.76
C ASP A 757 -26.60 20.11 6.62
N LYS A 758 -25.55 19.67 7.33
CA LYS A 758 -24.23 20.32 7.35
C LYS A 758 -23.07 19.31 7.30
N VAL A 759 -21.99 19.69 6.62
CA VAL A 759 -20.72 18.96 6.54
C VAL A 759 -19.75 19.49 7.58
N THR A 760 -19.24 18.63 8.44
CA THR A 760 -18.26 19.02 9.47
C THR A 760 -16.84 18.71 9.00
N PHE A 761 -15.98 19.73 9.04
CA PHE A 761 -14.52 19.61 8.95
C PHE A 761 -13.92 19.54 10.35
N LYS A 762 -12.97 18.63 10.54
CA LYS A 762 -12.18 18.52 11.76
C LYS A 762 -10.73 18.85 11.45
N VAL A 763 -10.20 19.87 12.12
CA VAL A 763 -8.77 20.14 12.13
C VAL A 763 -8.13 19.50 13.34
N ARG A 764 -6.96 18.88 13.14
CA ARG A 764 -6.18 18.25 14.20
C ARG A 764 -4.69 18.57 14.01
N HIS A 765 -4.05 18.98 15.09
CA HIS A 765 -2.62 19.24 15.16
C HIS A 765 -2.12 18.75 16.51
N ILE A 766 -1.10 17.89 16.54
CA ILE A 766 -0.68 17.19 17.77
C ILE A 766 0.81 17.43 18.00
N TRP A 767 1.13 18.12 19.09
CA TRP A 767 2.50 18.50 19.43
C TRP A 767 2.64 18.80 20.93
N TYR A 768 3.87 19.00 21.38
CA TYR A 768 4.20 19.61 22.68
C TYR A 768 5.34 20.62 22.54
N VAL A 769 5.56 21.44 23.57
CA VAL A 769 6.67 22.39 23.65
C VAL A 769 7.40 22.20 24.98
N MET A 770 8.60 21.63 24.90
CA MET A 770 9.39 21.25 26.06
C MET A 770 10.60 22.15 26.24
N ILE A 771 10.83 22.60 27.47
CA ILE A 771 12.05 23.34 27.83
C ILE A 771 13.16 22.33 28.08
N VAL A 772 14.23 22.38 27.28
CA VAL A 772 15.37 21.48 27.41
C VAL A 772 16.41 22.09 28.35
N ASP A 773 16.90 23.31 28.09
CA ASP A 773 17.91 23.95 28.93
C ASP A 773 17.65 25.45 29.12
N HIS A 774 17.49 25.87 30.37
CA HIS A 774 17.35 27.29 30.74
C HIS A 774 18.63 28.09 30.47
N ARG A 775 19.81 27.46 30.46
CA ARG A 775 21.10 28.17 30.30
C ARG A 775 21.24 28.78 28.92
N ALA A 776 20.56 28.18 27.94
CA ALA A 776 20.54 28.64 26.56
C ALA A 776 19.67 29.88 26.33
N THR A 777 18.94 30.34 27.37
CA THR A 777 18.07 31.51 27.30
C THR A 777 18.55 32.62 28.24
N TYR A 778 18.21 33.87 27.93
CA TYR A 778 18.35 35.01 28.85
C TYR A 778 17.22 36.01 28.63
N PHE A 779 16.67 36.57 29.70
CA PHE A 779 15.57 37.53 29.68
C PHE A 779 16.00 38.89 30.25
N MET A 780 15.49 39.98 29.66
CA MET A 780 15.63 41.33 30.18
C MET A 780 14.26 41.94 30.44
N ASP A 781 13.92 42.07 31.74
CA ASP A 781 12.72 42.70 32.28
C ASP A 781 12.95 44.21 32.41
N VAL A 782 12.54 44.96 31.40
CA VAL A 782 12.84 46.39 31.30
C VAL A 782 11.58 47.19 31.65
N ALA A 783 11.59 47.79 32.85
CA ALA A 783 10.51 48.64 33.36
C ALA A 783 10.23 49.88 32.50
#